data_AF-A0A1A9VJZ0-F1
#
_entry.id   AF-A0A1A9VJZ0-F1
#
_cell.length_a   1.000
_cell.length_b   1.000
_cell.length_c   1.000
_cell.angle_alpha   90.00
_cell.angle_beta   90.00
_cell.angle_gamma   90.00
#
_symmetry.space_group_name_H-M   'P 1'
#
loop_
_entity.id
_entity.type
_entity.pdbx_description
1 polymer ?
#
loop_
_entity_poly.entity_id
_entity_poly.type
_entity_poly.pdbx_seq_one_letter_code
_entity_poly.pdbx_strand_id
1 'polypeptide(L)'
;MEKVTKGKHKHLNPEVGKDGTLTECKRLFKKGASPEVLTEVLIKLKKSPEYYEYYTQRFLPVLKEEIKQSKELEKIKKEKIEQVISEAINKGSKKDHPDNVDQNETGRRGSMESKDSGIESGNSSEAEDDHDASKKHSISSANTINEDQEVENGITSNSEDSGIESSNSSEDEDDHADEKDHISGIPIFHTAKEDQEVENGIINSNVQYTDKIFKVIKNGDQGKFREYLKGCTDISSVKDKKENNILHLIVTQLEKKQKFDFLNTVLNVSKKEELKAQLEKAVNDKNGNDQTPLQALLLSKVTKEKHSFETTPRKTLTPLKKLIPHYDNTIVSAIQLLKLGANIDDLQLSKEELQELSEKQKIYYLNFLEKLAESVKKSELEPEIKINTEAKIKEIIGYTINTPDSNSLHSAIENNGKKLFEELLQKGADISLKDTNGNNALHHIALLKGEQKVAYLELILNLVEKGVISQDKLREAIDATNQKEDTPLQVALKTKARKGGTKYLKKGKIFDPTVSYSNTTKFCAMLLEMGADPRSLELEDQAFDTRKYYLTLCGLKDYPKTPHKAQEKARELKEELEEEYHCKTPLKKCQSGVKRTGSSIGKAASKIIRKVPALAIMFAVIGIATYAAFNGTIAPVAAI
;
A
#
# COMPACT_ATOMS: atom_id res chain seq x y z
N MET A 1 -6.10 10.81 -20.42
CA MET A 1 -5.25 9.64 -20.14
C MET A 1 -5.88 8.36 -20.68
N GLU A 2 -7.03 7.92 -20.15
CA GLU A 2 -7.68 6.65 -20.56
C GLU A 2 -7.87 6.48 -22.08
N LYS A 3 -8.34 7.52 -22.79
CA LYS A 3 -8.45 7.52 -24.25
C LYS A 3 -7.13 7.22 -24.97
N VAL A 4 -5.99 7.61 -24.40
CA VAL A 4 -4.66 7.41 -24.98
C VAL A 4 -4.15 5.98 -24.72
N THR A 5 -4.50 5.39 -23.56
CA THR A 5 -3.99 4.08 -23.11
C THR A 5 -4.94 2.91 -23.37
N LYS A 6 -6.01 3.09 -24.15
CA LYS A 6 -6.89 1.99 -24.57
C LYS A 6 -6.19 1.15 -25.64
N GLY A 7 -5.92 -0.12 -25.33
CA GLY A 7 -5.14 -1.06 -26.17
C GLY A 7 -5.74 -1.44 -27.54
N LYS A 8 -6.80 -0.77 -28.01
CA LYS A 8 -7.34 -0.88 -29.38
C LYS A 8 -6.97 0.30 -30.29
N HIS A 9 -6.15 1.26 -29.84
CA HIS A 9 -5.75 2.41 -30.67
C HIS A 9 -4.61 2.14 -31.66
N LYS A 10 -4.77 1.08 -32.47
CA LYS A 10 -4.16 1.02 -33.79
C LYS A 10 -5.15 1.64 -34.81
N HIS A 11 -4.79 2.82 -35.33
CA HIS A 11 -5.33 3.44 -36.57
C HIS A 11 -6.66 4.23 -36.56
N LEU A 12 -7.05 4.91 -35.48
CA LEU A 12 -8.03 6.02 -35.60
C LEU A 12 -7.48 7.32 -35.01
N ASN A 13 -7.24 8.29 -35.90
CA ASN A 13 -7.03 9.69 -35.52
C ASN A 13 -8.33 10.21 -34.89
N PRO A 14 -8.27 11.01 -33.81
CA PRO A 14 -9.46 11.72 -33.36
C PRO A 14 -9.89 12.74 -34.44
N GLU A 15 -11.18 12.89 -34.66
CA GLU A 15 -11.74 13.87 -35.60
C GLU A 15 -12.31 15.08 -34.86
N VAL A 16 -12.00 16.28 -35.37
CA VAL A 16 -12.55 17.56 -34.91
C VAL A 16 -14.09 17.51 -34.96
N GLY A 17 -14.75 17.93 -33.89
CA GLY A 17 -16.21 17.95 -33.77
C GLY A 17 -16.90 16.58 -33.58
N LYS A 18 -16.20 15.44 -33.75
CA LYS A 18 -16.78 14.09 -33.56
C LYS A 18 -16.20 13.33 -32.37
N ASP A 19 -14.96 13.57 -31.96
CA ASP A 19 -14.40 12.86 -30.81
C ASP A 19 -14.92 13.44 -29.47
N GLY A 20 -15.67 12.62 -28.73
CA GLY A 20 -16.22 12.98 -27.42
C GLY A 20 -15.16 13.40 -26.39
N THR A 21 -13.92 12.89 -26.51
CA THR A 21 -12.79 13.28 -25.64
C THR A 21 -12.33 14.70 -25.93
N LEU A 22 -12.24 15.09 -27.20
CA LEU A 22 -11.89 16.46 -27.59
C LEU A 22 -12.96 17.45 -27.13
N THR A 23 -14.23 17.06 -27.31
CA THR A 23 -15.39 17.83 -26.83
C THR A 23 -15.36 18.02 -25.32
N GLU A 24 -15.03 16.96 -24.57
CA GLU A 24 -14.93 17.02 -23.11
C GLU A 24 -13.70 17.84 -22.64
N CYS A 25 -12.55 17.73 -23.30
CA CYS A 25 -11.40 18.60 -23.03
C CYS A 25 -11.74 20.08 -23.24
N LYS A 26 -12.38 20.44 -24.36
CA LYS A 26 -12.90 21.79 -24.64
C LYS A 26 -13.86 22.25 -23.54
N ARG A 27 -14.78 21.39 -23.10
CA ARG A 27 -15.73 21.66 -22.00
C ARG A 27 -15.05 21.86 -20.65
N LEU A 28 -13.94 21.18 -20.38
CA LEU A 28 -13.16 21.32 -19.14
C LEU A 28 -12.35 22.62 -19.13
N PHE A 29 -11.68 22.98 -20.23
CA PHE A 29 -10.99 24.27 -20.35
C PHE A 29 -11.96 25.46 -20.24
N LYS A 30 -13.17 25.36 -20.81
CA LYS A 30 -14.24 26.35 -20.62
C LYS A 30 -14.65 26.52 -19.14
N LYS A 31 -14.56 25.46 -18.33
CA LYS A 31 -14.80 25.50 -16.87
C LYS A 31 -13.56 25.92 -16.04
N GLY A 32 -12.49 26.38 -16.68
CA GLY A 32 -11.29 26.86 -15.98
C GLY A 32 -10.28 25.77 -15.63
N ALA A 33 -10.34 24.60 -16.26
CA ALA A 33 -9.26 23.62 -16.13
C ALA A 33 -7.91 24.20 -16.61
N SER A 34 -6.85 23.90 -15.87
CA SER A 34 -5.48 24.31 -16.19
C SER A 34 -4.98 23.61 -17.47
N PRO A 35 -4.47 24.35 -18.48
CA PRO A 35 -3.86 23.76 -19.68
C PRO A 35 -2.63 22.89 -19.36
N GLU A 36 -1.92 23.20 -18.28
CA GLU A 36 -0.70 22.54 -17.83
C GLU A 36 -0.90 21.03 -17.54
N VAL A 37 -2.13 20.59 -17.28
CA VAL A 37 -2.52 19.17 -17.16
C VAL A 37 -2.16 18.34 -18.40
N LEU A 38 -2.13 18.95 -19.59
CA LEU A 38 -1.69 18.27 -20.82
C LEU A 38 -0.19 17.88 -20.75
N THR A 39 0.63 18.71 -20.12
CA THR A 39 2.06 18.43 -19.89
C THR A 39 2.25 17.34 -18.83
N GLU A 40 1.40 17.27 -17.81
CA GLU A 40 1.44 16.14 -16.86
C GLU A 40 1.10 14.80 -17.52
N VAL A 41 0.12 14.79 -18.44
CA VAL A 41 -0.23 13.59 -19.21
C VAL A 41 0.96 13.17 -20.08
N LEU A 42 1.64 14.12 -20.73
CA LEU A 42 2.88 13.86 -21.48
C LEU A 42 3.97 13.20 -20.61
N ILE A 43 4.20 13.72 -19.40
CA ILE A 43 5.19 13.16 -18.46
C ILE A 43 4.81 11.74 -18.02
N LYS A 44 3.54 11.49 -17.72
CA LYS A 44 3.03 10.15 -17.34
C LYS A 44 3.20 9.14 -18.49
N LEU A 45 3.11 9.59 -19.74
CA LEU A 45 3.24 8.78 -20.95
C LEU A 45 4.68 8.47 -21.36
N LYS A 46 5.70 9.21 -20.87
CA LYS A 46 7.12 8.95 -21.22
C LYS A 46 7.59 7.50 -20.95
N LYS A 47 6.90 6.74 -20.10
CA LYS A 47 7.19 5.32 -19.81
C LYS A 47 6.56 4.32 -20.80
N SER A 48 5.86 4.78 -21.83
CA SER A 48 5.14 3.92 -22.78
C SER A 48 5.20 4.53 -24.19
N PRO A 49 6.20 4.15 -25.02
CA PRO A 49 6.49 4.80 -26.30
C PRO A 49 5.27 4.90 -27.24
N GLU A 50 4.52 3.81 -27.40
CA GLU A 50 3.32 3.75 -28.27
C GLU A 50 2.27 4.81 -27.90
N TYR A 51 2.00 4.97 -26.59
CA TYR A 51 1.02 5.91 -26.07
C TYR A 51 1.54 7.35 -26.06
N TYR A 52 2.85 7.55 -25.86
CA TYR A 52 3.52 8.85 -25.98
C TYR A 52 3.45 9.37 -27.42
N GLU A 53 3.74 8.51 -28.40
CA GLU A 53 3.67 8.83 -29.82
C GLU A 53 2.24 9.16 -30.27
N TYR A 54 1.24 8.33 -29.91
CA TYR A 54 -0.16 8.64 -30.20
C TYR A 54 -0.60 9.98 -29.60
N TYR A 55 -0.21 10.27 -28.35
CA TYR A 55 -0.59 11.52 -27.70
C TYR A 55 0.02 12.75 -28.36
N THR A 56 1.32 12.70 -28.66
CA THR A 56 2.07 13.84 -29.23
C THR A 56 1.77 14.07 -30.71
N GLN A 57 1.70 13.01 -31.52
CA GLN A 57 1.54 13.12 -32.96
C GLN A 57 0.08 13.10 -33.43
N ARG A 58 -0.85 12.46 -32.70
CA ARG A 58 -2.25 12.28 -33.14
C ARG A 58 -3.25 13.06 -32.30
N PHE A 59 -3.14 13.03 -30.97
CA PHE A 59 -4.16 13.64 -30.10
C PHE A 59 -3.97 15.16 -29.91
N LEU A 60 -2.78 15.60 -29.51
CA LEU A 60 -2.50 17.01 -29.25
C LEU A 60 -2.70 17.95 -30.46
N PRO A 61 -2.30 17.59 -31.71
CA PRO A 61 -2.52 18.47 -32.86
C PRO A 61 -4.00 18.70 -33.18
N VAL A 62 -4.84 17.66 -33.08
CA VAL A 62 -6.29 17.77 -33.33
C VAL A 62 -6.97 18.54 -32.21
N LEU A 63 -6.55 18.35 -30.94
CA LEU A 63 -7.01 19.17 -29.83
C LEU A 63 -6.68 20.66 -30.02
N LYS A 64 -5.52 20.99 -30.60
CA LYS A 64 -5.15 22.37 -30.92
C LYS A 64 -6.14 23.01 -31.90
N GLU A 65 -6.43 22.33 -33.01
CA GLU A 65 -7.38 22.84 -34.01
C GLU A 65 -8.83 22.92 -33.49
N GLU A 66 -9.27 21.96 -32.66
CA GLU A 66 -10.57 22.01 -31.98
C GLU A 66 -10.70 23.25 -31.08
N ILE A 67 -9.67 23.58 -30.30
CA ILE A 67 -9.66 24.76 -29.41
C ILE A 67 -9.64 26.07 -30.21
N LYS A 68 -8.82 26.13 -31.26
CA LYS A 68 -8.74 27.26 -32.19
C LYS A 68 -10.10 27.55 -32.83
N GLN A 69 -10.78 26.52 -33.35
CA GLN A 69 -12.11 26.63 -33.98
C GLN A 69 -13.25 26.88 -32.97
N SER A 70 -13.12 26.44 -31.71
CA SER A 70 -14.15 26.26 -30.66
C SER A 70 -15.31 27.27 -30.52
N LYS A 71 -15.21 28.51 -30.99
CA LYS A 71 -16.06 29.71 -30.70
C LYS A 71 -16.25 30.07 -29.21
N GLU A 72 -16.73 29.14 -28.37
CA GLU A 72 -17.15 29.34 -26.96
C GLU A 72 -16.04 29.67 -25.93
N LEU A 73 -14.78 29.68 -26.35
CA LEU A 73 -13.61 29.99 -25.52
C LEU A 73 -13.13 31.42 -25.79
N GLU A 74 -12.92 32.19 -24.73
CA GLU A 74 -12.32 33.53 -24.79
C GLU A 74 -10.94 33.48 -25.45
N LYS A 75 -10.62 34.51 -26.27
CA LYS A 75 -9.39 34.58 -27.07
C LYS A 75 -8.11 34.34 -26.25
N ILE A 76 -7.98 35.01 -25.10
CA ILE A 76 -6.82 34.89 -24.20
C ILE A 76 -6.65 33.45 -23.66
N LYS A 77 -7.77 32.77 -23.36
CA LYS A 77 -7.74 31.37 -22.90
C LYS A 77 -7.32 30.42 -24.02
N LYS A 78 -7.78 30.64 -25.26
CA LYS A 78 -7.31 29.87 -26.43
C LYS A 78 -5.81 29.99 -26.64
N GLU A 79 -5.30 31.22 -26.68
CA GLU A 79 -3.86 31.51 -26.88
C GLU A 79 -2.99 30.78 -25.84
N LYS A 80 -3.39 30.80 -24.55
CA LYS A 80 -2.69 30.05 -23.50
C LYS A 80 -2.74 28.52 -23.71
N ILE A 81 -3.90 27.96 -24.08
CA ILE A 81 -4.05 26.52 -24.34
C ILE A 81 -3.21 26.10 -25.56
N GLU A 82 -3.26 26.88 -26.64
CA GLU A 82 -2.51 26.64 -27.87
C GLU A 82 -0.99 26.73 -27.65
N GLN A 83 -0.53 27.65 -26.80
CA GLN A 83 0.87 27.72 -26.37
C GLN A 83 1.29 26.43 -25.66
N VAL A 84 0.56 26.01 -24.61
CA VAL A 84 0.92 24.81 -23.82
C VAL A 84 0.87 23.53 -24.68
N ILE A 85 -0.09 23.41 -25.60
CA ILE A 85 -0.12 22.30 -26.57
C ILE A 85 1.11 22.33 -27.48
N SER A 86 1.51 23.52 -27.97
CA SER A 86 2.68 23.66 -28.84
C SER A 86 3.98 23.33 -28.10
N GLU A 87 4.12 23.75 -26.84
CA GLU A 87 5.24 23.37 -25.97
C GLU A 87 5.28 21.87 -25.69
N ALA A 88 4.12 21.23 -25.46
CA ALA A 88 4.02 19.78 -25.25
C ALA A 88 4.40 18.98 -26.52
N ILE A 89 3.96 19.42 -27.70
CA ILE A 89 4.36 18.83 -28.98
C ILE A 89 5.87 19.02 -29.22
N ASN A 90 6.42 20.22 -29.00
CA ASN A 90 7.85 20.49 -29.19
C ASN A 90 8.74 19.70 -28.21
N LYS A 91 8.27 19.44 -26.98
CA LYS A 91 8.90 18.51 -26.02
C LYS A 91 8.76 17.04 -26.43
N GLY A 92 7.77 16.71 -27.27
CA GLY A 92 7.60 15.40 -27.89
C GLY A 92 8.48 15.16 -29.13
N SER A 93 8.72 16.20 -29.94
CA SER A 93 9.47 16.10 -31.20
C SER A 93 10.99 16.16 -31.05
N LYS A 94 11.52 16.64 -29.91
CA LYS A 94 12.91 16.38 -29.55
C LYS A 94 13.05 14.90 -29.21
N LYS A 95 13.96 14.18 -29.89
CA LYS A 95 14.28 12.78 -29.61
C LYS A 95 14.95 12.61 -28.25
N ASP A 96 14.16 12.64 -27.18
CA ASP A 96 14.53 12.10 -25.87
C ASP A 96 14.29 10.57 -25.88
N HIS A 97 14.95 9.84 -26.78
CA HIS A 97 15.11 8.39 -26.61
C HIS A 97 16.26 8.19 -25.60
N PRO A 98 16.12 7.34 -24.57
CA PRO A 98 17.13 7.25 -23.52
C PRO A 98 18.32 6.38 -23.95
N ASP A 99 19.14 6.89 -24.87
CA ASP A 99 20.45 6.37 -25.26
C ASP A 99 21.31 7.53 -25.81
N ASN A 100 21.82 8.35 -24.89
CA ASN A 100 23.02 9.20 -24.94
C ASN A 100 22.88 10.34 -23.93
N VAL A 101 23.51 10.17 -22.77
CA VAL A 101 23.96 11.32 -21.99
C VAL A 101 25.36 11.63 -22.51
N ASP A 102 25.54 12.77 -23.20
CA ASP A 102 26.47 13.73 -22.61
C ASP A 102 26.36 15.20 -23.09
N GLN A 103 26.75 16.06 -22.15
CA GLN A 103 27.39 17.38 -22.31
C GLN A 103 26.65 18.63 -22.86
N ASN A 104 26.68 19.63 -21.97
CA ASN A 104 26.87 21.07 -22.18
C ASN A 104 25.66 22.00 -22.45
N GLU A 105 25.22 22.63 -21.37
CA GLU A 105 24.99 24.08 -21.41
C GLU A 105 26.33 24.83 -21.50
N THR A 106 26.52 25.66 -22.53
CA THR A 106 27.18 26.98 -22.41
C THR A 106 26.86 27.83 -23.64
N GLY A 107 26.81 29.16 -23.48
CA GLY A 107 26.18 30.05 -24.44
C GLY A 107 27.10 30.61 -25.54
N ARG A 108 26.66 30.48 -26.80
CA ARG A 108 26.39 31.59 -27.72
C ARG A 108 27.33 32.82 -27.68
N ARG A 109 28.43 32.81 -28.45
CA ARG A 109 28.91 33.97 -29.24
C ARG A 109 30.02 33.59 -30.24
N GLY A 110 30.07 34.25 -31.42
CA GLY A 110 31.26 34.29 -32.29
C GLY A 110 31.02 33.81 -33.73
N SER A 111 31.57 34.55 -34.71
CA SER A 111 31.43 34.30 -36.16
C SER A 111 32.77 33.91 -36.80
N MET A 112 32.69 33.48 -38.07
CA MET A 112 33.73 33.55 -39.12
C MET A 112 34.90 32.55 -39.15
N GLU A 113 35.14 32.05 -40.37
CA GLU A 113 36.43 31.81 -41.04
C GLU A 113 37.43 30.73 -40.57
N SER A 114 37.34 29.58 -41.25
CA SER A 114 38.39 28.93 -42.07
C SER A 114 39.83 28.66 -41.56
N LYS A 115 40.25 27.41 -41.85
CA LYS A 115 41.60 26.89 -42.15
C LYS A 115 42.54 26.38 -41.03
N ASP A 116 42.94 25.13 -41.27
CA ASP A 116 44.27 24.51 -41.13
C ASP A 116 44.80 23.87 -39.83
N SER A 117 45.51 22.76 -40.09
CA SER A 117 46.56 22.07 -39.31
C SER A 117 46.43 21.82 -37.79
N GLY A 118 46.40 20.54 -37.41
CA GLY A 118 47.57 19.91 -36.77
C GLY A 118 47.63 19.64 -35.25
N ILE A 119 47.85 18.36 -34.92
CA ILE A 119 48.70 17.83 -33.83
C ILE A 119 48.14 17.79 -32.37
N GLU A 120 47.77 16.55 -31.99
CA GLU A 120 48.07 15.76 -30.76
C GLU A 120 47.96 16.28 -29.30
N SER A 121 47.64 15.30 -28.44
CA SER A 121 47.77 15.21 -26.96
C SER A 121 46.70 15.93 -26.11
N GLY A 122 46.18 15.36 -25.02
CA GLY A 122 46.36 14.01 -24.45
C GLY A 122 45.39 13.74 -23.28
N ASN A 123 45.01 12.47 -23.07
CA ASN A 123 43.98 12.03 -22.12
C ASN A 123 44.34 12.23 -20.63
N SER A 124 43.35 12.48 -19.77
CA SER A 124 42.74 11.42 -18.91
C SER A 124 41.85 11.94 -17.76
N SER A 125 40.61 11.44 -17.68
CA SER A 125 39.89 11.24 -16.41
C SER A 125 38.75 10.22 -16.61
N GLU A 126 38.85 9.07 -15.93
CA GLU A 126 37.87 7.98 -15.99
C GLU A 126 36.71 8.22 -15.01
N ALA A 127 35.50 7.83 -15.43
CA ALA A 127 34.32 7.69 -14.57
C ALA A 127 33.86 6.22 -14.59
N GLU A 128 33.45 5.68 -13.45
CA GLU A 128 32.90 4.32 -13.35
C GLU A 128 31.36 4.35 -13.42
N ASP A 129 30.81 3.71 -14.44
CA ASP A 129 29.39 3.37 -14.56
C ASP A 129 29.00 2.18 -13.68
N ASP A 130 27.75 2.12 -13.24
CA ASP A 130 27.20 1.03 -12.41
C ASP A 130 25.96 0.41 -13.10
N HIS A 131 26.19 -0.59 -13.95
CA HIS A 131 25.17 -1.48 -14.53
C HIS A 131 25.48 -2.93 -14.17
N ASP A 132 24.60 -3.62 -13.43
CA ASP A 132 24.41 -5.06 -13.62
C ASP A 132 22.98 -5.52 -13.21
N ALA A 133 22.60 -6.68 -13.74
CA ALA A 133 21.24 -7.08 -14.02
C ALA A 133 20.56 -7.93 -12.93
N SER A 134 19.26 -8.14 -13.15
CA SER A 134 18.43 -9.06 -12.40
C SER A 134 18.78 -10.52 -12.69
N LYS A 135 19.02 -11.30 -11.63
CA LYS A 135 18.72 -12.74 -11.64
C LYS A 135 17.80 -13.08 -10.48
N LYS A 136 16.72 -13.79 -10.80
CA LYS A 136 15.84 -14.44 -9.83
C LYS A 136 16.63 -15.52 -9.10
N HIS A 137 16.45 -15.67 -7.79
CA HIS A 137 16.46 -16.98 -7.18
C HIS A 137 15.49 -17.02 -6.00
N SER A 138 14.73 -18.11 -5.94
CA SER A 138 13.76 -18.38 -4.89
C SER A 138 14.43 -18.82 -3.59
N ILE A 139 13.63 -18.81 -2.53
CA ILE A 139 13.93 -19.24 -1.16
C ILE A 139 14.52 -20.67 -1.12
N SER A 140 15.47 -20.90 -0.22
CA SER A 140 15.61 -22.21 0.44
C SER A 140 15.81 -22.03 1.95
N SER A 141 14.81 -22.49 2.72
CA SER A 141 14.97 -22.79 4.13
C SER A 141 15.53 -24.21 4.24
N ALA A 142 16.59 -24.41 5.01
CA ALA A 142 17.11 -25.74 5.30
C ALA A 142 16.55 -26.24 6.63
N ASN A 143 15.83 -27.35 6.61
CA ASN A 143 15.67 -28.25 7.74
C ASN A 143 15.70 -29.67 7.20
N THR A 144 16.56 -30.50 7.79
CA THR A 144 16.73 -31.93 7.52
C THR A 144 15.66 -32.75 8.25
N ILE A 145 15.19 -33.86 7.66
CA ILE A 145 15.17 -35.23 8.22
C ILE A 145 14.45 -36.21 7.26
N ASN A 146 15.17 -37.30 6.95
CA ASN A 146 14.84 -38.69 6.58
C ASN A 146 13.78 -39.15 5.53
N GLU A 147 14.23 -40.22 4.84
CA GLU A 147 13.54 -41.47 4.43
C GLU A 147 12.65 -41.52 3.16
N ASP A 148 13.26 -42.09 2.10
CA ASP A 148 12.83 -43.27 1.32
C ASP A 148 11.33 -43.53 1.05
N GLN A 149 10.92 -43.53 -0.23
CA GLN A 149 10.78 -44.75 -1.05
C GLN A 149 10.32 -44.46 -2.51
N GLU A 150 10.37 -45.50 -3.35
CA GLU A 150 10.37 -45.47 -4.82
C GLU A 150 8.97 -45.57 -5.49
N VAL A 151 8.99 -45.82 -6.82
CA VAL A 151 7.92 -46.30 -7.72
C VAL A 151 6.99 -45.20 -8.28
N GLU A 152 7.19 -44.63 -9.48
CA GLU A 152 7.26 -45.17 -10.86
C GLU A 152 5.88 -45.19 -11.59
N ASN A 153 5.93 -44.97 -12.92
CA ASN A 153 4.83 -44.89 -13.90
C ASN A 153 4.09 -43.53 -13.90
N GLY A 154 4.05 -42.73 -14.98
CA GLY A 154 4.45 -42.96 -16.37
C GLY A 154 3.26 -43.34 -17.25
N ILE A 155 2.98 -42.52 -18.27
CA ILE A 155 2.43 -42.88 -19.59
C ILE A 155 2.43 -41.64 -20.50
N THR A 156 2.77 -41.86 -21.76
CA THR A 156 2.89 -40.89 -22.86
C THR A 156 1.64 -40.85 -23.74
N SER A 157 1.33 -39.72 -24.38
CA SER A 157 0.91 -39.71 -25.80
C SER A 157 0.99 -38.33 -26.45
N ASN A 158 1.41 -38.31 -27.71
CA ASN A 158 1.43 -37.14 -28.61
C ASN A 158 0.07 -36.93 -29.28
N SER A 159 -0.19 -35.73 -29.85
CA SER A 159 -0.20 -35.53 -31.32
C SER A 159 -0.89 -34.23 -31.75
N GLU A 160 -0.26 -33.51 -32.70
CA GLU A 160 -0.83 -32.82 -33.89
C GLU A 160 -2.10 -31.95 -33.73
N ASP A 161 -2.05 -30.63 -33.97
CA ASP A 161 -1.82 -29.89 -35.23
C ASP A 161 -3.03 -29.81 -36.17
N SER A 162 -3.44 -28.57 -36.48
CA SER A 162 -4.06 -28.08 -37.73
C SER A 162 -4.74 -26.74 -37.50
N GLY A 163 -4.44 -25.75 -38.35
CA GLY A 163 -5.20 -24.50 -38.45
C GLY A 163 -6.14 -24.51 -39.66
N ILE A 164 -7.05 -23.53 -39.74
CA ILE A 164 -7.76 -23.10 -40.96
C ILE A 164 -8.20 -21.64 -40.78
N GLU A 165 -8.05 -20.84 -41.83
CA GLU A 165 -8.58 -19.48 -41.95
C GLU A 165 -9.97 -19.49 -42.62
N SER A 166 -10.87 -18.56 -42.27
CA SER A 166 -11.76 -17.93 -43.27
C SER A 166 -12.50 -16.68 -42.74
N SER A 167 -12.04 -15.52 -43.21
CA SER A 167 -12.75 -14.29 -43.60
C SER A 167 -14.30 -14.15 -43.52
N ASN A 168 -14.71 -12.93 -43.13
CA ASN A 168 -15.90 -12.16 -43.58
C ASN A 168 -17.30 -12.71 -43.17
N SER A 169 -18.35 -11.90 -42.96
CA SER A 169 -18.59 -10.44 -43.15
C SER A 169 -19.64 -9.95 -42.15
N SER A 170 -19.63 -8.65 -41.80
CA SER A 170 -20.72 -8.01 -41.04
C SER A 170 -21.28 -6.81 -41.81
N GLU A 171 -22.52 -6.94 -42.27
CA GLU A 171 -23.41 -5.81 -42.57
C GLU A 171 -24.23 -5.46 -41.32
N ASP A 172 -24.97 -4.34 -41.42
CA ASP A 172 -26.10 -3.90 -40.62
C ASP A 172 -25.90 -3.24 -39.23
N GLU A 173 -26.11 -1.91 -39.29
CA GLU A 173 -27.11 -1.09 -38.56
C GLU A 173 -27.08 -0.93 -37.02
N ASP A 174 -27.45 0.29 -36.63
CA ASP A 174 -27.64 0.74 -35.25
C ASP A 174 -28.90 0.10 -34.61
N ASP A 175 -28.83 -0.37 -33.36
CA ASP A 175 -29.74 0.16 -32.31
C ASP A 175 -29.39 -0.25 -30.86
N HIS A 176 -30.06 0.42 -29.91
CA HIS A 176 -29.89 0.30 -28.46
C HIS A 176 -30.32 -1.06 -27.83
N ALA A 177 -29.49 -1.63 -26.93
CA ALA A 177 -29.96 -2.57 -25.89
C ALA A 177 -29.03 -2.67 -24.66
N ASP A 178 -29.59 -3.06 -23.50
CA ASP A 178 -28.88 -3.27 -22.23
C ASP A 178 -27.89 -4.46 -22.25
N GLU A 179 -26.69 -4.27 -21.70
CA GLU A 179 -25.69 -5.33 -21.54
C GLU A 179 -26.04 -6.29 -20.38
N LYS A 180 -26.10 -7.60 -20.70
CA LYS A 180 -26.30 -8.70 -19.75
C LYS A 180 -24.96 -9.09 -19.12
N ASP A 181 -24.85 -9.04 -17.79
CA ASP A 181 -23.68 -9.52 -17.07
C ASP A 181 -23.69 -11.07 -16.97
N HIS A 182 -22.78 -11.74 -17.69
CA HIS A 182 -22.48 -13.15 -17.48
C HIS A 182 -21.64 -13.34 -16.20
N ILE A 183 -22.12 -14.19 -15.28
CA ILE A 183 -21.35 -14.66 -14.12
C ILE A 183 -20.61 -15.94 -14.51
N SER A 184 -19.28 -15.90 -14.58
CA SER A 184 -18.40 -17.08 -14.63
C SER A 184 -17.71 -17.26 -13.28
N GLY A 185 -17.67 -18.50 -12.76
CA GLY A 185 -16.82 -18.84 -11.60
C GLY A 185 -17.49 -19.53 -10.40
N ILE A 186 -18.36 -20.53 -10.61
CA ILE A 186 -18.63 -21.59 -9.61
C ILE A 186 -18.64 -22.92 -10.37
N PRO A 187 -17.94 -23.98 -9.92
CA PRO A 187 -17.88 -25.24 -10.65
C PRO A 187 -19.24 -25.92 -10.73
N ILE A 188 -19.69 -26.23 -11.95
CA ILE A 188 -20.86 -27.06 -12.20
C ILE A 188 -20.37 -28.51 -12.26
N PHE A 189 -20.69 -29.30 -11.24
CA PHE A 189 -20.65 -30.76 -11.35
C PHE A 189 -21.98 -31.32 -11.86
N HIS A 190 -21.89 -32.49 -12.49
CA HIS A 190 -22.87 -32.98 -13.45
C HIS A 190 -24.28 -33.25 -12.90
N THR A 191 -25.24 -33.11 -13.83
CA THR A 191 -26.62 -33.57 -13.74
C THR A 191 -26.73 -35.06 -13.40
N ALA A 192 -27.46 -35.38 -12.33
CA ALA A 192 -28.13 -36.68 -12.16
C ALA A 192 -29.65 -36.49 -12.38
N LYS A 193 -30.34 -37.56 -12.77
CA LYS A 193 -31.64 -37.52 -13.45
C LYS A 193 -32.82 -37.11 -12.56
N GLU A 194 -33.89 -36.72 -13.23
CA GLU A 194 -35.24 -36.71 -12.67
C GLU A 194 -35.63 -38.13 -12.26
N ASP A 195 -36.05 -38.30 -11.00
CA ASP A 195 -36.92 -39.41 -10.60
C ASP A 195 -38.23 -38.81 -10.07
N GLN A 196 -39.34 -39.22 -10.68
CA GLN A 196 -40.68 -38.87 -10.24
C GLN A 196 -41.11 -39.82 -9.12
N GLU A 197 -41.06 -39.39 -7.86
CA GLU A 197 -41.79 -40.06 -6.79
C GLU A 197 -42.99 -39.23 -6.35
N VAL A 198 -44.17 -39.69 -6.79
CA VAL A 198 -45.46 -39.28 -6.25
C VAL A 198 -45.69 -40.09 -4.98
N GLU A 199 -45.41 -39.52 -3.81
CA GLU A 199 -45.80 -40.15 -2.54
C GLU A 199 -46.79 -39.27 -1.78
N ASN A 200 -47.99 -39.83 -1.57
CA ASN A 200 -49.08 -39.22 -0.80
C ASN A 200 -48.79 -39.34 0.70
N GLY A 201 -47.93 -38.48 1.22
CA GLY A 201 -47.78 -38.19 2.64
C GLY A 201 -48.12 -36.72 2.92
N ILE A 202 -48.59 -36.38 4.12
CA ILE A 202 -48.96 -35.00 4.48
C ILE A 202 -47.69 -34.12 4.50
N ILE A 203 -47.32 -33.55 3.34
CA ILE A 203 -46.22 -32.61 3.24
C ILE A 203 -46.67 -31.31 3.92
N ASN A 204 -46.05 -31.05 5.07
CA ASN A 204 -46.28 -29.90 5.92
C ASN A 204 -46.34 -28.60 5.07
N SER A 205 -47.44 -27.84 5.17
CA SER A 205 -47.77 -26.74 4.23
C SER A 205 -46.67 -25.67 4.12
N ASN A 206 -45.88 -25.50 5.19
CA ASN A 206 -44.72 -24.60 5.24
C ASN A 206 -43.62 -24.96 4.22
N VAL A 207 -43.40 -26.25 3.92
CA VAL A 207 -42.36 -26.69 2.96
C VAL A 207 -42.71 -26.21 1.54
N GLN A 208 -43.97 -26.39 1.13
CA GLN A 208 -44.43 -25.95 -0.18
C GLN A 208 -44.45 -24.41 -0.33
N TYR A 209 -44.60 -23.67 0.77
CA TYR A 209 -44.45 -22.21 0.77
C TYR A 209 -42.98 -21.76 0.72
N THR A 210 -42.08 -22.50 1.37
CA THR A 210 -40.63 -22.23 1.41
C THR A 210 -40.02 -22.21 0.01
N ASP A 211 -40.23 -23.27 -0.78
CA ASP A 211 -39.73 -23.34 -2.16
C ASP A 211 -40.32 -22.25 -3.07
N LYS A 212 -41.61 -21.91 -2.88
CA LYS A 212 -42.27 -20.83 -3.64
C LYS A 212 -41.64 -19.47 -3.33
N ILE A 213 -41.40 -19.16 -2.05
CA ILE A 213 -40.77 -17.91 -1.62
C ILE A 213 -39.35 -17.80 -2.19
N PHE A 214 -38.55 -18.87 -2.11
CA PHE A 214 -37.18 -18.86 -2.63
C PHE A 214 -37.12 -18.74 -4.16
N LYS A 215 -37.99 -19.44 -4.88
CA LYS A 215 -38.12 -19.30 -6.34
C LYS A 215 -38.52 -17.87 -6.73
N VAL A 216 -39.41 -17.24 -5.96
CA VAL A 216 -39.83 -15.85 -6.17
C VAL A 216 -38.70 -14.85 -5.89
N ILE A 217 -37.92 -15.04 -4.82
CA ILE A 217 -36.72 -14.22 -4.54
C ILE A 217 -35.70 -14.39 -5.66
N LYS A 218 -35.38 -15.63 -6.07
CA LYS A 218 -34.43 -15.89 -7.17
C LYS A 218 -34.87 -15.27 -8.51
N ASN A 219 -36.18 -15.19 -8.75
CA ASN A 219 -36.76 -14.60 -9.95
C ASN A 219 -36.99 -13.07 -9.85
N GLY A 220 -36.74 -12.44 -8.68
CA GLY A 220 -36.96 -11.00 -8.46
C GLY A 220 -38.42 -10.53 -8.50
N ASP A 221 -39.40 -11.44 -8.37
CA ASP A 221 -40.83 -11.13 -8.49
C ASP A 221 -41.39 -10.49 -7.20
N GLN A 222 -41.24 -9.17 -7.08
CA GLN A 222 -41.70 -8.40 -5.91
C GLN A 222 -43.22 -8.52 -5.67
N GLY A 223 -44.01 -8.74 -6.73
CA GLY A 223 -45.47 -8.86 -6.66
C GLY A 223 -45.87 -10.11 -5.90
N LYS A 224 -45.43 -11.29 -6.39
CA LYS A 224 -45.67 -12.57 -5.71
C LYS A 224 -44.97 -12.63 -4.35
N PHE A 225 -43.82 -11.99 -4.18
CA PHE A 225 -43.13 -11.93 -2.89
C PHE A 225 -44.01 -11.25 -1.84
N ARG A 226 -44.62 -10.10 -2.17
CA ARG A 226 -45.54 -9.38 -1.27
C ARG A 226 -46.80 -10.18 -0.97
N GLU A 227 -47.30 -10.97 -1.92
CA GLU A 227 -48.46 -11.83 -1.74
C GLU A 227 -48.15 -12.98 -0.76
N TYR A 228 -47.09 -13.76 -1.04
CA TYR A 228 -46.70 -14.89 -0.18
C TYR A 228 -46.25 -14.45 1.21
N LEU A 229 -45.52 -13.34 1.33
CA LEU A 229 -45.10 -12.81 2.64
C LEU A 229 -46.29 -12.26 3.47
N LYS A 230 -47.40 -11.86 2.83
CA LYS A 230 -48.64 -11.48 3.54
C LYS A 230 -49.43 -12.68 4.06
N GLY A 231 -49.36 -13.83 3.37
CA GLY A 231 -50.05 -15.07 3.73
C GLY A 231 -49.21 -16.05 4.56
N CYS A 232 -47.95 -15.70 4.87
CA CYS A 232 -47.04 -16.50 5.66
C CYS A 232 -47.29 -16.28 7.16
N THR A 233 -47.51 -17.36 7.90
CA THR A 233 -47.73 -17.36 9.37
C THR A 233 -46.45 -17.62 10.16
N ASP A 234 -45.49 -18.35 9.58
CA ASP A 234 -44.17 -18.59 10.14
C ASP A 234 -43.08 -18.40 9.07
N ILE A 235 -42.30 -17.32 9.22
CA ILE A 235 -41.14 -16.99 8.39
C ILE A 235 -39.87 -17.68 8.92
N SER A 236 -39.84 -18.07 10.20
CA SER A 236 -38.62 -18.56 10.86
C SER A 236 -38.21 -19.98 10.45
N SER A 237 -39.18 -20.83 10.07
CA SER A 237 -38.91 -22.16 9.49
C SER A 237 -38.50 -22.15 8.02
N VAL A 238 -38.55 -20.99 7.34
CA VAL A 238 -38.27 -20.84 5.91
C VAL A 238 -36.75 -20.75 5.67
N LYS A 239 -36.07 -21.90 5.58
CA LYS A 239 -34.62 -22.02 5.31
C LYS A 239 -34.31 -22.86 4.06
N ASP A 240 -33.28 -22.49 3.31
CA ASP A 240 -32.80 -23.25 2.13
C ASP A 240 -31.86 -24.42 2.52
N LYS A 241 -31.35 -25.16 1.53
CA LYS A 241 -30.42 -26.30 1.72
C LYS A 241 -29.05 -25.91 2.31
N LYS A 242 -28.73 -24.62 2.43
CA LYS A 242 -27.54 -24.06 3.08
C LYS A 242 -27.91 -23.30 4.37
N GLU A 243 -29.11 -23.55 4.88
CA GLU A 243 -29.74 -22.90 6.03
C GLU A 243 -29.94 -21.37 5.90
N ASN A 244 -29.86 -20.83 4.68
CA ASN A 244 -30.17 -19.42 4.42
C ASN A 244 -31.66 -19.18 4.63
N ASN A 245 -32.01 -18.30 5.55
CA ASN A 245 -33.36 -17.76 5.66
C ASN A 245 -33.66 -16.72 4.55
N ILE A 246 -34.89 -16.21 4.53
CA ILE A 246 -35.34 -15.19 3.57
C ILE A 246 -34.38 -13.98 3.46
N LEU A 247 -33.83 -13.49 4.58
CA LEU A 247 -32.99 -12.30 4.61
C LEU A 247 -31.64 -12.57 3.94
N HIS A 248 -30.99 -13.70 4.26
CA HIS A 248 -29.76 -14.15 3.59
C HIS A 248 -29.89 -14.19 2.07
N LEU A 249 -31.01 -14.74 1.57
CA LEU A 249 -31.25 -14.86 0.14
C LEU A 249 -31.50 -13.50 -0.51
N ILE A 250 -32.26 -12.61 0.15
CA ILE A 250 -32.46 -11.23 -0.32
C ILE A 250 -31.12 -10.49 -0.41
N VAL A 251 -30.21 -10.67 0.56
CA VAL A 251 -28.93 -9.94 0.57
C VAL A 251 -27.84 -10.58 -0.31
N THR A 252 -27.92 -11.86 -0.64
CA THR A 252 -26.92 -12.54 -1.49
C THR A 252 -27.34 -12.65 -2.95
N GLN A 253 -28.59 -13.06 -3.22
CA GLN A 253 -29.06 -13.47 -4.56
C GLN A 253 -29.62 -12.33 -5.41
N LEU A 254 -30.33 -11.37 -4.80
CA LEU A 254 -31.01 -10.30 -5.55
C LEU A 254 -30.05 -9.26 -6.12
N GLU A 255 -30.42 -8.68 -7.25
CA GLU A 255 -29.65 -7.59 -7.85
C GLU A 255 -29.86 -6.24 -7.16
N LYS A 256 -28.91 -5.34 -7.40
CA LYS A 256 -28.74 -4.02 -6.77
C LYS A 256 -30.05 -3.29 -6.41
N LYS A 257 -30.98 -3.13 -7.37
CA LYS A 257 -32.24 -2.40 -7.13
C LYS A 257 -33.26 -3.23 -6.33
N GLN A 258 -33.35 -4.53 -6.63
CA GLN A 258 -34.34 -5.44 -6.04
C GLN A 258 -34.12 -5.65 -4.54
N LYS A 259 -32.86 -5.70 -4.05
CA LYS A 259 -32.55 -5.83 -2.61
C LYS A 259 -33.32 -4.83 -1.75
N PHE A 260 -33.29 -3.56 -2.16
CA PHE A 260 -33.95 -2.46 -1.45
C PHE A 260 -35.48 -2.63 -1.41
N ASP A 261 -36.08 -3.00 -2.55
CA ASP A 261 -37.53 -3.14 -2.71
C ASP A 261 -38.08 -4.37 -1.97
N PHE A 262 -37.31 -5.45 -1.88
CA PHE A 262 -37.62 -6.64 -1.10
C PHE A 262 -37.44 -6.40 0.41
N LEU A 263 -36.31 -5.83 0.86
CA LEU A 263 -36.11 -5.47 2.28
C LEU A 263 -37.15 -4.46 2.78
N ASN A 264 -37.57 -3.49 1.96
CA ASN A 264 -38.69 -2.61 2.30
C ASN A 264 -40.04 -3.35 2.39
N THR A 265 -40.21 -4.43 1.63
CA THR A 265 -41.43 -5.25 1.72
C THR A 265 -41.44 -6.01 3.04
N VAL A 266 -40.30 -6.57 3.47
CA VAL A 266 -40.12 -7.19 4.79
C VAL A 266 -40.32 -6.17 5.93
N LEU A 267 -39.66 -5.01 5.88
CA LEU A 267 -39.80 -3.91 6.86
C LEU A 267 -41.23 -3.34 6.99
N ASN A 268 -42.08 -3.50 5.96
CA ASN A 268 -43.48 -3.10 6.06
C ASN A 268 -44.37 -4.23 6.62
N VAL A 269 -43.94 -5.49 6.54
CA VAL A 269 -44.62 -6.62 7.17
C VAL A 269 -44.24 -6.75 8.66
N SER A 270 -42.98 -6.46 9.03
CA SER A 270 -42.52 -6.45 10.44
C SER A 270 -43.20 -5.41 11.34
N LYS A 271 -43.96 -4.47 10.76
CA LYS A 271 -44.84 -3.55 11.51
C LYS A 271 -46.08 -4.24 12.10
N LYS A 272 -46.38 -5.47 11.67
CA LYS A 272 -47.38 -6.34 12.31
C LYS A 272 -46.71 -7.12 13.44
N GLU A 273 -47.28 -7.07 14.65
CA GLU A 273 -46.70 -7.71 15.84
C GLU A 273 -46.43 -9.21 15.64
N GLU A 274 -47.35 -9.92 14.97
CA GLU A 274 -47.34 -11.37 14.76
C GLU A 274 -46.08 -11.92 14.05
N LEU A 275 -45.49 -11.14 13.13
CA LEU A 275 -44.28 -11.53 12.39
C LEU A 275 -43.03 -10.75 12.82
N LYS A 276 -43.18 -9.74 13.70
CA LYS A 276 -42.08 -8.87 14.14
C LYS A 276 -41.00 -9.68 14.84
N ALA A 277 -41.36 -10.43 15.89
CA ALA A 277 -40.41 -11.21 16.69
C ALA A 277 -39.71 -12.31 15.87
N GLN A 278 -40.40 -12.90 14.89
CA GLN A 278 -39.80 -13.88 13.98
C GLN A 278 -38.72 -13.26 13.09
N LEU A 279 -38.96 -12.03 12.61
CA LEU A 279 -38.00 -11.29 11.77
C LEU A 279 -36.83 -10.71 12.58
N GLU A 280 -37.06 -10.25 13.81
CA GLU A 280 -36.01 -9.81 14.77
C GLU A 280 -35.10 -10.98 15.19
N LYS A 281 -35.63 -12.22 15.21
CA LYS A 281 -34.80 -13.42 15.31
C LYS A 281 -34.06 -13.72 14.00
N ALA A 282 -34.79 -13.81 12.88
CA ALA A 282 -34.23 -14.20 11.59
C ALA A 282 -33.16 -13.23 11.04
N VAL A 283 -33.15 -11.97 11.45
CA VAL A 283 -32.10 -11.00 11.07
C VAL A 283 -30.76 -11.28 11.76
N ASN A 284 -30.75 -12.10 12.82
CA ASN A 284 -29.58 -12.49 13.62
C ASN A 284 -29.30 -14.02 13.58
N ASP A 285 -30.23 -14.82 13.03
CA ASP A 285 -30.00 -16.24 12.77
C ASP A 285 -28.79 -16.43 11.83
N LYS A 286 -27.99 -17.46 12.08
CA LYS A 286 -26.89 -17.86 11.20
C LYS A 286 -27.33 -18.89 10.14
N ASN A 287 -26.64 -18.89 9.00
CA ASN A 287 -26.73 -19.93 7.98
C ASN A 287 -25.67 -21.04 8.19
N GLY A 288 -25.59 -22.01 7.28
CA GLY A 288 -24.64 -23.12 7.33
C GLY A 288 -23.16 -22.74 7.15
N ASN A 289 -22.86 -21.47 6.88
CA ASN A 289 -21.49 -20.92 6.89
C ASN A 289 -21.19 -20.16 8.21
N ASP A 290 -22.03 -20.27 9.24
CA ASP A 290 -21.95 -19.52 10.51
C ASP A 290 -22.09 -17.98 10.36
N GLN A 291 -22.63 -17.52 9.23
CA GLN A 291 -22.81 -16.10 8.89
C GLN A 291 -24.24 -15.65 9.16
N THR A 292 -24.43 -14.43 9.70
CA THR A 292 -25.74 -13.76 9.74
C THR A 292 -26.02 -13.01 8.42
N PRO A 293 -27.27 -12.53 8.17
CA PRO A 293 -27.58 -11.74 6.99
C PRO A 293 -26.71 -10.49 6.83
N LEU A 294 -26.22 -9.88 7.92
CA LEU A 294 -25.36 -8.71 7.84
C LEU A 294 -23.94 -9.09 7.38
N GLN A 295 -23.37 -10.16 7.92
CA GLN A 295 -22.07 -10.72 7.49
C GLN A 295 -22.12 -11.21 6.03
N ALA A 296 -23.16 -11.95 5.66
CA ALA A 296 -23.36 -12.42 4.28
C ALA A 296 -23.51 -11.25 3.26
N LEU A 297 -24.17 -10.15 3.67
CA LEU A 297 -24.23 -8.91 2.87
C LEU A 297 -22.85 -8.27 2.69
N LEU A 298 -22.04 -8.23 3.75
CA LEU A 298 -20.68 -7.67 3.72
C LEU A 298 -19.75 -8.52 2.84
N LEU A 299 -19.70 -9.84 3.05
CA LEU A 299 -18.82 -10.72 2.27
C LEU A 299 -19.22 -10.75 0.80
N SER A 300 -20.50 -10.88 0.48
CA SER A 300 -20.98 -10.81 -0.92
C SER A 300 -20.73 -9.45 -1.59
N LYS A 301 -20.36 -8.42 -0.83
CA LYS A 301 -19.94 -7.11 -1.32
C LYS A 301 -18.41 -7.01 -1.47
N VAL A 302 -17.67 -7.54 -0.50
CA VAL A 302 -16.20 -7.46 -0.40
C VAL A 302 -15.50 -8.47 -1.30
N THR A 303 -16.06 -9.65 -1.56
CA THR A 303 -15.44 -10.68 -2.41
C THR A 303 -15.56 -10.40 -3.92
N LYS A 304 -16.35 -9.41 -4.34
CA LYS A 304 -16.61 -9.12 -5.76
C LYS A 304 -15.44 -8.43 -6.47
N GLU A 305 -14.71 -9.18 -7.30
CA GLU A 305 -13.49 -8.76 -8.01
C GLU A 305 -13.50 -7.36 -8.67
N LYS A 306 -14.66 -6.91 -9.19
CA LYS A 306 -14.80 -5.60 -9.86
C LYS A 306 -15.24 -4.49 -8.89
N HIS A 307 -14.32 -4.02 -8.06
CA HIS A 307 -14.52 -2.80 -7.25
C HIS A 307 -14.21 -1.51 -8.06
N SER A 308 -15.17 -0.99 -8.83
CA SER A 308 -15.03 0.37 -9.39
C SER A 308 -15.27 1.43 -8.30
N PHE A 309 -14.29 2.30 -8.09
CA PHE A 309 -14.33 3.36 -7.06
C PHE A 309 -15.12 4.61 -7.48
N GLU A 310 -15.53 4.71 -8.75
CA GLU A 310 -16.18 5.90 -9.29
C GLU A 310 -17.70 5.88 -9.10
N THR A 311 -18.18 6.49 -8.01
CA THR A 311 -19.55 7.00 -7.94
C THR A 311 -19.66 8.27 -8.80
N THR A 312 -19.88 8.11 -10.11
CA THR A 312 -20.30 9.23 -10.96
C THR A 312 -21.63 9.80 -10.44
N PRO A 313 -21.81 11.13 -10.35
CA PRO A 313 -23.06 11.72 -9.90
C PRO A 313 -24.20 11.42 -10.88
N ARG A 314 -25.05 10.44 -10.57
CA ARG A 314 -26.25 10.15 -11.37
C ARG A 314 -27.17 11.37 -11.35
N LYS A 315 -27.47 11.92 -12.53
CA LYS A 315 -28.30 13.13 -12.70
C LYS A 315 -29.78 12.95 -12.29
N THR A 316 -30.22 11.72 -12.02
CA THR A 316 -31.60 11.37 -11.63
C THR A 316 -31.63 10.63 -10.29
N LEU A 317 -31.66 11.40 -9.20
CA LEU A 317 -31.72 10.90 -7.82
C LEU A 317 -33.17 10.96 -7.28
N THR A 318 -33.73 9.81 -6.93
CA THR A 318 -34.96 9.71 -6.12
C THR A 318 -34.72 10.32 -4.72
N PRO A 319 -35.75 10.75 -3.98
CA PRO A 319 -35.58 11.48 -2.71
C PRO A 319 -34.64 10.77 -1.70
N LEU A 320 -34.83 9.47 -1.49
CA LEU A 320 -33.98 8.62 -0.65
C LEU A 320 -32.48 8.65 -1.04
N LYS A 321 -32.16 8.80 -2.33
CA LYS A 321 -30.78 8.89 -2.83
C LYS A 321 -30.12 10.25 -2.58
N LYS A 322 -30.90 11.28 -2.21
CA LYS A 322 -30.38 12.60 -1.80
C LYS A 322 -30.04 12.65 -0.31
N LEU A 323 -30.69 11.81 0.50
CA LEU A 323 -30.53 11.77 1.96
C LEU A 323 -29.28 11.00 2.40
N ILE A 324 -28.91 9.94 1.66
CA ILE A 324 -27.81 9.03 2.03
C ILE A 324 -26.52 9.38 1.24
N PRO A 325 -25.45 9.86 1.90
CA PRO A 325 -24.11 9.97 1.32
C PRO A 325 -23.64 8.66 0.71
N HIS A 326 -22.79 8.70 -0.32
CA HIS A 326 -22.22 7.48 -0.91
C HIS A 326 -23.22 6.39 -1.31
N TYR A 327 -24.45 6.77 -1.70
CA TYR A 327 -25.56 5.85 -2.00
C TYR A 327 -25.12 4.61 -2.80
N ASP A 328 -25.05 3.50 -2.07
CA ASP A 328 -24.80 2.15 -2.56
C ASP A 328 -25.92 1.27 -2.03
N ASN A 329 -26.53 0.44 -2.88
CA ASN A 329 -27.64 -0.40 -2.44
C ASN A 329 -27.24 -1.38 -1.32
N THR A 330 -25.96 -1.74 -1.22
CA THR A 330 -25.45 -2.53 -0.08
C THR A 330 -25.46 -1.73 1.22
N ILE A 331 -25.07 -0.45 1.20
CA ILE A 331 -25.14 0.45 2.37
C ILE A 331 -26.60 0.61 2.82
N VAL A 332 -27.51 0.82 1.87
CA VAL A 332 -28.94 0.94 2.18
C VAL A 332 -29.51 -0.37 2.72
N SER A 333 -29.08 -1.52 2.17
CA SER A 333 -29.47 -2.84 2.69
C SER A 333 -28.97 -3.06 4.11
N ALA A 334 -27.72 -2.66 4.43
CA ALA A 334 -27.18 -2.74 5.79
C ALA A 334 -27.99 -1.86 6.77
N ILE A 335 -28.33 -0.63 6.38
CA ILE A 335 -29.21 0.26 7.16
C ILE A 335 -30.62 -0.36 7.34
N GLN A 336 -31.14 -1.07 6.33
CA GLN A 336 -32.42 -1.78 6.43
C GLN A 336 -32.37 -2.98 7.38
N LEU A 337 -31.25 -3.73 7.41
CA LEU A 337 -31.02 -4.81 8.38
C LEU A 337 -30.88 -4.26 9.81
N LEU A 338 -30.13 -3.16 10.00
CA LEU A 338 -30.04 -2.47 11.29
C LEU A 338 -31.42 -1.96 11.77
N LYS A 339 -32.27 -1.45 10.85
CA LYS A 339 -33.69 -1.12 11.14
C LYS A 339 -34.56 -2.34 11.49
N LEU A 340 -34.15 -3.57 11.13
CA LEU A 340 -34.83 -4.82 11.50
C LEU A 340 -34.31 -5.42 12.81
N GLY A 341 -33.28 -4.84 13.43
CA GLY A 341 -32.66 -5.36 14.66
C GLY A 341 -31.45 -6.27 14.43
N ALA A 342 -30.76 -6.15 13.28
CA ALA A 342 -29.46 -6.81 13.09
C ALA A 342 -28.45 -6.37 14.15
N ASN A 343 -27.71 -7.33 14.72
CA ASN A 343 -26.67 -7.06 15.68
C ASN A 343 -25.56 -6.19 15.04
N ILE A 344 -25.10 -5.18 15.78
CA ILE A 344 -24.08 -4.25 15.31
C ILE A 344 -22.71 -4.94 15.30
N ASP A 345 -22.47 -5.91 16.18
CA ASP A 345 -21.22 -6.68 16.20
C ASP A 345 -21.01 -7.51 14.92
N ASP A 346 -22.08 -7.92 14.24
CA ASP A 346 -22.04 -8.64 12.95
C ASP A 346 -21.50 -7.79 11.79
N LEU A 347 -21.18 -6.51 12.02
CA LEU A 347 -20.37 -5.71 11.10
C LEU A 347 -18.91 -6.19 11.04
N GLN A 348 -18.45 -6.91 12.07
CA GLN A 348 -17.12 -7.49 12.17
C GLN A 348 -17.07 -8.85 11.45
N LEU A 349 -16.12 -8.98 10.52
CA LEU A 349 -15.80 -10.27 9.90
C LEU A 349 -14.94 -11.12 10.85
N SER A 350 -15.03 -12.44 10.74
CA SER A 350 -14.22 -13.36 11.54
C SER A 350 -12.72 -13.26 11.18
N LYS A 351 -11.86 -13.88 12.00
CA LYS A 351 -10.42 -13.93 11.71
C LYS A 351 -10.14 -14.72 10.44
N GLU A 352 -10.88 -15.81 10.26
CA GLU A 352 -10.81 -16.75 9.14
C GLU A 352 -11.26 -16.04 7.85
N GLU A 353 -12.40 -15.34 7.90
CA GLU A 353 -12.91 -14.53 6.79
C GLU A 353 -11.93 -13.42 6.40
N LEU A 354 -11.32 -12.73 7.36
CA LEU A 354 -10.29 -11.73 7.09
C LEU A 354 -9.01 -12.33 6.50
N GLN A 355 -8.67 -13.58 6.80
CA GLN A 355 -7.51 -14.28 6.22
C GLN A 355 -7.73 -14.70 4.76
N GLU A 356 -8.95 -15.04 4.37
CA GLU A 356 -9.31 -15.34 2.97
C GLU A 356 -9.28 -14.10 2.05
N LEU A 357 -9.42 -12.89 2.62
CA LEU A 357 -9.41 -11.65 1.85
C LEU A 357 -8.00 -11.19 1.48
N SER A 358 -7.81 -10.85 0.20
CA SER A 358 -6.63 -10.10 -0.23
C SER A 358 -6.58 -8.71 0.41
N GLU A 359 -5.38 -8.12 0.53
CA GLU A 359 -5.20 -6.77 1.08
C GLU A 359 -6.12 -5.73 0.42
N LYS A 360 -6.30 -5.80 -0.92
CA LYS A 360 -7.22 -4.94 -1.67
C LYS A 360 -8.67 -5.05 -1.20
N GLN A 361 -9.11 -6.26 -0.85
CA GLN A 361 -10.46 -6.52 -0.34
C GLN A 361 -10.60 -6.07 1.11
N LYS A 362 -9.59 -6.27 1.97
CA LYS A 362 -9.56 -5.72 3.35
C LYS A 362 -9.71 -4.19 3.34
N ILE A 363 -8.94 -3.48 2.50
CA ILE A 363 -9.06 -2.02 2.36
C ILE A 363 -10.43 -1.61 1.82
N TYR A 364 -10.99 -2.39 0.88
CA TYR A 364 -12.33 -2.16 0.36
C TYR A 364 -13.41 -2.32 1.44
N TYR A 365 -13.28 -3.33 2.31
CA TYR A 365 -14.12 -3.53 3.48
C TYR A 365 -14.04 -2.35 4.46
N LEU A 366 -12.83 -1.90 4.82
CA LEU A 366 -12.63 -0.74 5.70
C LEU A 366 -13.23 0.56 5.09
N ASN A 367 -13.00 0.80 3.80
CA ASN A 367 -13.63 1.90 3.05
C ASN A 367 -15.16 1.77 2.94
N PHE A 368 -15.71 0.56 2.95
CA PHE A 368 -17.15 0.33 2.97
C PHE A 368 -17.74 0.68 4.35
N LEU A 369 -17.08 0.26 5.43
CA LEU A 369 -17.50 0.58 6.80
C LEU A 369 -17.51 2.10 7.07
N GLU A 370 -16.49 2.85 6.63
CA GLU A 370 -16.49 4.32 6.73
C GLU A 370 -17.69 4.95 6.02
N LYS A 371 -17.97 4.54 4.78
CA LYS A 371 -19.13 5.03 4.01
C LYS A 371 -20.45 4.64 4.67
N LEU A 372 -20.51 3.45 5.30
CA LEU A 372 -21.66 3.02 6.10
C LEU A 372 -21.84 3.94 7.32
N ALA A 373 -20.79 4.24 8.09
CA ALA A 373 -20.86 5.16 9.23
C ALA A 373 -21.33 6.57 8.81
N GLU A 374 -20.80 7.12 7.71
CA GLU A 374 -21.27 8.40 7.16
C GLU A 374 -22.74 8.37 6.69
N SER A 375 -23.19 7.22 6.21
CA SER A 375 -24.56 7.00 5.75
C SER A 375 -25.53 6.85 6.91
N VAL A 376 -25.12 6.14 7.96
CA VAL A 376 -25.85 5.93 9.22
C VAL A 376 -26.13 7.28 9.89
N LYS A 377 -25.15 8.19 9.96
CA LYS A 377 -25.33 9.58 10.46
C LYS A 377 -26.53 10.29 9.88
N LYS A 378 -26.72 10.20 8.55
CA LYS A 378 -27.79 10.92 7.81
C LYS A 378 -29.04 10.07 7.55
N SER A 379 -29.06 8.84 8.06
CA SER A 379 -30.19 7.92 7.93
C SER A 379 -31.32 8.27 8.91
N GLU A 380 -32.46 7.59 8.75
CA GLU A 380 -33.60 7.61 9.67
C GLU A 380 -33.49 6.52 10.76
N LEU A 381 -32.29 6.03 11.08
CA LEU A 381 -32.10 5.14 12.24
C LEU A 381 -32.32 5.88 13.56
N GLU A 382 -32.70 5.14 14.61
CA GLU A 382 -32.77 5.67 15.97
C GLU A 382 -31.42 6.25 16.43
N PRO A 383 -31.40 7.33 17.23
CA PRO A 383 -30.16 8.00 17.64
C PRO A 383 -29.14 7.06 18.33
N GLU A 384 -29.63 6.14 19.16
CA GLU A 384 -28.81 5.16 19.87
C GLU A 384 -28.14 4.17 18.91
N ILE A 385 -28.90 3.59 17.97
CA ILE A 385 -28.37 2.67 16.95
C ILE A 385 -27.29 3.36 16.11
N LYS A 386 -27.48 4.64 15.76
CA LYS A 386 -26.48 5.43 15.02
C LYS A 386 -25.16 5.54 15.79
N ILE A 387 -25.22 5.99 17.04
CA ILE A 387 -24.04 6.19 17.89
C ILE A 387 -23.30 4.87 18.10
N ASN A 388 -24.03 3.79 18.41
CA ASN A 388 -23.45 2.47 18.64
C ASN A 388 -22.83 1.89 17.35
N THR A 389 -23.48 2.06 16.20
CA THR A 389 -22.94 1.64 14.89
C THR A 389 -21.68 2.41 14.52
N GLU A 390 -21.64 3.73 14.74
CA GLU A 390 -20.44 4.54 14.50
C GLU A 390 -19.28 4.19 15.42
N ALA A 391 -19.56 3.93 16.70
CA ALA A 391 -18.56 3.50 17.67
C ALA A 391 -17.97 2.14 17.28
N LYS A 392 -18.83 1.14 17.01
CA LYS A 392 -18.41 -0.20 16.61
C LYS A 392 -17.65 -0.21 15.28
N ILE A 393 -18.05 0.59 14.30
CA ILE A 393 -17.30 0.71 13.04
C ILE A 393 -15.87 1.22 13.27
N LYS A 394 -15.67 2.21 14.15
CA LYS A 394 -14.33 2.70 14.50
C LYS A 394 -13.50 1.65 15.22
N GLU A 395 -14.11 0.90 16.15
CA GLU A 395 -13.49 -0.22 16.85
C GLU A 395 -13.03 -1.31 15.86
N ILE A 396 -13.91 -1.73 14.96
CA ILE A 396 -13.61 -2.74 13.92
C ILE A 396 -12.45 -2.25 13.02
N ILE A 397 -12.51 -1.01 12.52
CA ILE A 397 -11.44 -0.45 11.68
C ILE A 397 -10.10 -0.45 12.42
N GLY A 398 -10.09 0.05 13.67
CA GLY A 398 -8.90 0.09 14.51
C GLY A 398 -8.33 -1.30 14.81
N TYR A 399 -9.18 -2.27 15.13
CA TYR A 399 -8.78 -3.66 15.37
C TYR A 399 -8.23 -4.31 14.10
N THR A 400 -9.00 -4.32 13.00
CA THR A 400 -8.64 -5.02 11.76
C THR A 400 -7.30 -4.53 11.20
N ILE A 401 -7.04 -3.22 11.22
CA ILE A 401 -5.79 -2.64 10.69
C ILE A 401 -4.60 -2.97 11.59
N ASN A 402 -4.79 -3.01 12.91
CA ASN A 402 -3.73 -3.09 13.91
C ASN A 402 -3.60 -4.46 14.60
N THR A 403 -4.19 -5.52 14.03
CA THR A 403 -3.97 -6.88 14.53
C THR A 403 -2.50 -7.28 14.33
N PRO A 404 -1.81 -7.89 15.32
CA PRO A 404 -0.40 -8.28 15.17
C PRO A 404 -0.14 -9.28 14.04
N ASP A 405 -1.13 -10.09 13.68
CA ASP A 405 -1.08 -11.01 12.53
C ASP A 405 -1.23 -10.27 11.19
N SER A 406 -1.74 -9.03 11.20
CA SER A 406 -1.93 -8.19 10.04
C SER A 406 -0.67 -7.38 9.74
N ASN A 407 0.27 -8.03 9.08
CA ASN A 407 1.44 -7.38 8.47
C ASN A 407 1.05 -6.46 7.29
N SER A 408 -0.17 -5.92 7.20
CA SER A 408 -0.65 -5.07 6.08
C SER A 408 0.26 -3.86 5.83
N LEU A 409 0.70 -3.19 6.90
CA LEU A 409 1.55 -2.00 6.78
C LEU A 409 2.98 -2.35 6.32
N HIS A 410 3.55 -3.45 6.82
CA HIS A 410 4.86 -3.97 6.35
C HIS A 410 4.77 -4.46 4.90
N SER A 411 3.71 -5.22 4.57
CA SER A 411 3.43 -5.71 3.21
C SER A 411 3.26 -4.57 2.21
N ALA A 412 2.67 -3.45 2.62
CA ALA A 412 2.58 -2.24 1.80
C ALA A 412 3.96 -1.65 1.48
N ILE A 413 4.90 -1.67 2.44
CA ILE A 413 6.28 -1.22 2.26
C ILE A 413 7.04 -2.18 1.35
N GLU A 414 6.98 -3.50 1.60
CA GLU A 414 7.68 -4.53 0.83
C GLU A 414 7.26 -4.54 -0.64
N ASN A 415 5.96 -4.41 -0.92
CA ASN A 415 5.42 -4.28 -2.27
C ASN A 415 5.62 -2.89 -2.89
N ASN A 416 6.32 -1.98 -2.19
CA ASN A 416 6.55 -0.59 -2.58
C ASN A 416 5.25 0.19 -2.92
N GLY A 417 4.14 -0.16 -2.26
CA GLY A 417 2.82 0.42 -2.45
C GLY A 417 2.62 1.72 -1.69
N LYS A 418 3.35 2.80 -2.02
CA LYS A 418 3.29 4.07 -1.26
C LYS A 418 1.86 4.60 -1.04
N LYS A 419 0.98 4.50 -2.05
CA LYS A 419 -0.43 4.91 -1.93
C LYS A 419 -1.21 4.05 -0.93
N LEU A 420 -0.97 2.74 -0.93
CA LEU A 420 -1.57 1.81 0.01
C LEU A 420 -1.09 2.12 1.45
N PHE A 421 0.22 2.31 1.62
CA PHE A 421 0.80 2.67 2.90
C PHE A 421 0.21 4.00 3.44
N GLU A 422 0.04 5.02 2.59
CA GLU A 422 -0.64 6.27 2.95
C GLU A 422 -2.11 6.06 3.35
N GLU A 423 -2.86 5.25 2.59
CA GLU A 423 -4.27 4.95 2.86
C GLU A 423 -4.46 4.18 4.19
N LEU A 424 -3.55 3.26 4.53
CA LEU A 424 -3.56 2.55 5.82
C LEU A 424 -3.25 3.52 6.99
N LEU A 425 -2.25 4.39 6.85
CA LEU A 425 -1.92 5.37 7.89
C LEU A 425 -3.06 6.37 8.13
N GLN A 426 -3.73 6.84 7.07
CA GLN A 426 -4.91 7.71 7.19
C GLN A 426 -6.09 7.06 7.93
N LYS A 427 -6.12 5.72 7.98
CA LYS A 427 -7.12 4.92 8.70
C LYS A 427 -6.68 4.53 10.12
N GLY A 428 -5.54 5.04 10.60
CA GLY A 428 -5.03 4.77 11.94
C GLY A 428 -4.16 3.51 12.06
N ALA A 429 -3.48 3.11 10.99
CA ALA A 429 -2.46 2.06 11.07
C ALA A 429 -1.29 2.48 11.96
N ASP A 430 -0.95 1.63 12.93
CA ASP A 430 0.07 1.88 13.93
C ASP A 430 1.47 1.50 13.42
N ILE A 431 2.33 2.51 13.29
CA ILE A 431 3.71 2.36 12.84
C ILE A 431 4.63 1.67 13.85
N SER A 432 4.22 1.56 15.13
CA SER A 432 5.04 0.91 16.17
C SER A 432 4.87 -0.61 16.23
N LEU A 433 3.82 -1.15 15.60
CA LEU A 433 3.57 -2.59 15.51
C LEU A 433 4.73 -3.34 14.86
N LYS A 434 5.16 -4.40 15.55
CA LYS A 434 6.30 -5.24 15.18
C LYS A 434 5.84 -6.53 14.52
N ASP A 435 6.51 -6.91 13.44
CA ASP A 435 6.36 -8.22 12.80
C ASP A 435 6.97 -9.36 13.65
N THR A 436 6.93 -10.58 13.12
CA THR A 436 7.51 -11.78 13.74
C THR A 436 9.04 -11.76 13.91
N ASN A 437 9.74 -10.79 13.32
CA ASN A 437 11.17 -10.53 13.50
C ASN A 437 11.44 -9.37 14.49
N GLY A 438 10.39 -8.77 15.06
CA GLY A 438 10.47 -7.56 15.89
C GLY A 438 10.60 -6.26 15.08
N ASN A 439 10.55 -6.29 13.75
CA ASN A 439 10.67 -5.10 12.90
C ASN A 439 9.34 -4.34 12.85
N ASN A 440 9.38 -3.05 13.14
CA ASN A 440 8.24 -2.15 12.89
C ASN A 440 8.31 -1.51 11.48
N ALA A 441 7.36 -0.63 11.16
CA ALA A 441 7.30 0.03 9.85
C ALA A 441 8.59 0.77 9.47
N LEU A 442 9.27 1.42 10.42
CA LEU A 442 10.50 2.16 10.17
C LEU A 442 11.69 1.24 9.86
N HIS A 443 11.75 0.04 10.45
CA HIS A 443 12.76 -0.99 10.11
C HIS A 443 12.58 -1.46 8.66
N HIS A 444 11.34 -1.73 8.26
CA HIS A 444 11.01 -2.13 6.88
C HIS A 444 11.38 -1.04 5.87
N ILE A 445 11.09 0.23 6.17
CA ILE A 445 11.53 1.38 5.35
C ILE A 445 13.06 1.49 5.31
N ALA A 446 13.76 1.19 6.41
CA ALA A 446 15.22 1.17 6.48
C ALA A 446 15.86 0.13 5.54
N LEU A 447 15.15 -0.94 5.15
CA LEU A 447 15.59 -1.96 4.20
C LEU A 447 15.41 -1.57 2.72
N LEU A 448 14.51 -0.63 2.40
CA LEU A 448 14.25 -0.18 1.02
C LEU A 448 15.50 0.38 0.28
N LYS A 449 15.44 0.45 -1.05
CA LYS A 449 16.55 0.94 -1.89
C LYS A 449 16.33 2.39 -2.36
N GLY A 450 17.43 3.05 -2.74
CA GLY A 450 17.39 4.37 -3.37
C GLY A 450 16.67 5.43 -2.55
N GLU A 451 15.90 6.27 -3.22
CA GLU A 451 15.12 7.38 -2.65
C GLU A 451 13.81 6.91 -1.99
N GLN A 452 13.36 5.67 -2.23
CA GLN A 452 12.10 5.16 -1.70
C GLN A 452 12.05 5.33 -0.17
N LYS A 453 13.10 4.93 0.56
CA LYS A 453 13.15 5.07 2.02
C LYS A 453 12.95 6.51 2.51
N VAL A 454 13.45 7.49 1.76
CA VAL A 454 13.30 8.91 2.06
C VAL A 454 11.85 9.31 1.80
N ALA A 455 11.30 8.94 0.64
CA ALA A 455 9.93 9.25 0.25
C ALA A 455 8.84 8.62 1.15
N TYR A 456 9.11 7.49 1.81
CA TYR A 456 8.23 6.93 2.86
C TYR A 456 8.36 7.72 4.18
N LEU A 457 9.58 8.11 4.57
CA LEU A 457 9.80 8.83 5.81
C LEU A 457 9.28 10.29 5.74
N GLU A 458 9.40 10.94 4.58
CA GLU A 458 8.75 12.23 4.27
C GLU A 458 7.23 12.17 4.39
N LEU A 459 6.62 11.04 3.99
CA LEU A 459 5.18 10.82 4.11
C LEU A 459 4.77 10.63 5.58
N ILE A 460 5.52 9.86 6.37
CA ILE A 460 5.29 9.73 7.82
C ILE A 460 5.39 11.11 8.49
N LEU A 461 6.46 11.87 8.22
CA LEU A 461 6.66 13.20 8.78
C LEU A 461 5.47 14.13 8.47
N ASN A 462 5.01 14.16 7.22
CA ASN A 462 3.86 14.97 6.82
C ASN A 462 2.55 14.55 7.51
N LEU A 463 2.36 13.25 7.79
CA LEU A 463 1.19 12.73 8.50
C LEU A 463 1.28 12.97 10.03
N VAL A 464 2.49 13.02 10.59
CA VAL A 464 2.75 13.46 11.97
C VAL A 464 2.48 14.97 12.12
N GLU A 465 2.94 15.80 11.18
CA GLU A 465 2.65 17.25 11.13
C GLU A 465 1.14 17.54 11.05
N LYS A 466 0.39 16.69 10.33
CA LYS A 466 -1.09 16.75 10.24
C LYS A 466 -1.82 16.18 11.46
N GLY A 467 -1.11 15.59 12.43
CA GLY A 467 -1.71 14.93 13.59
C GLY A 467 -2.46 13.62 13.28
N VAL A 468 -2.25 13.03 12.09
CA VAL A 468 -2.81 11.71 11.73
C VAL A 468 -2.09 10.60 12.47
N ILE A 469 -0.76 10.72 12.59
CA ILE A 469 0.08 9.86 13.43
C ILE A 469 0.43 10.65 14.69
N SER A 470 0.17 10.08 15.87
CA SER A 470 0.53 10.74 17.13
C SER A 470 2.05 10.72 17.36
N GLN A 471 2.55 11.74 18.06
CA GLN A 471 3.96 11.81 18.48
C GLN A 471 4.35 10.63 19.37
N ASP A 472 3.42 10.10 20.18
CA ASP A 472 3.67 8.92 21.01
C ASP A 472 3.92 7.67 20.16
N LYS A 473 3.11 7.45 19.10
CA LYS A 473 3.33 6.32 18.18
C LYS A 473 4.60 6.47 17.33
N LEU A 474 4.97 7.69 16.97
CA LEU A 474 6.29 7.94 16.39
C LEU A 474 7.42 7.56 17.38
N ARG A 475 7.32 8.01 18.63
CA ARG A 475 8.33 7.74 19.67
C ARG A 475 8.45 6.26 20.01
N GLU A 476 7.33 5.54 20.09
CA GLU A 476 7.31 4.08 20.24
C GLU A 476 8.02 3.37 19.07
N ALA A 477 7.89 3.88 17.85
CA ALA A 477 8.47 3.25 16.66
C ALA A 477 9.96 3.60 16.43
N ILE A 478 10.39 4.82 16.78
CA ILE A 478 11.63 5.39 16.22
C ILE A 478 12.93 4.79 16.77
N ASP A 479 12.96 4.48 18.08
CA ASP A 479 14.09 3.86 18.77
C ASP A 479 13.77 2.43 19.26
N ALA A 480 12.60 1.88 18.91
CA ALA A 480 12.30 0.48 19.19
C ALA A 480 13.29 -0.44 18.47
N THR A 481 13.76 -1.48 19.17
CA THR A 481 14.64 -2.50 18.60
C THR A 481 13.87 -3.71 18.07
N ASN A 482 14.42 -4.38 17.05
CA ASN A 482 13.96 -5.69 16.59
C ASN A 482 14.62 -6.85 17.38
N GLN A 483 14.39 -8.11 16.96
CA GLN A 483 14.99 -9.30 17.61
C GLN A 483 16.52 -9.36 17.54
N LYS A 484 17.17 -8.52 16.74
CA LYS A 484 18.64 -8.41 16.65
C LYS A 484 19.18 -7.21 17.45
N GLU A 485 18.33 -6.65 18.32
CA GLU A 485 18.58 -5.46 19.13
C GLU A 485 18.88 -4.21 18.29
N ASP A 486 18.57 -4.24 16.98
CA ASP A 486 18.81 -3.14 16.05
C ASP A 486 17.62 -2.18 16.02
N THR A 487 17.87 -0.87 16.13
CA THR A 487 16.90 0.19 15.82
C THR A 487 16.74 0.40 14.30
N PRO A 488 15.68 1.08 13.81
CA PRO A 488 15.53 1.42 12.39
C PRO A 488 16.76 2.15 11.81
N LEU A 489 17.39 3.00 12.62
CA LEU A 489 18.58 3.75 12.25
C LEU A 489 19.80 2.82 12.11
N GLN A 490 20.01 1.89 13.06
CA GLN A 490 21.07 0.88 12.97
C GLN A 490 20.86 -0.08 11.79
N VAL A 491 19.63 -0.52 11.52
CA VAL A 491 19.29 -1.32 10.32
C VAL A 491 19.74 -0.60 9.04
N ALA A 492 19.48 0.70 8.92
CA ALA A 492 19.88 1.48 7.74
C ALA A 492 21.41 1.55 7.57
N LEU A 493 22.15 1.75 8.67
CA LEU A 493 23.61 1.82 8.70
C LEU A 493 24.24 0.45 8.40
N LYS A 494 23.85 -0.61 9.12
CA LYS A 494 24.31 -2.00 8.90
C LYS A 494 24.05 -2.46 7.46
N THR A 495 22.88 -2.13 6.90
CA THR A 495 22.52 -2.42 5.50
C THR A 495 23.38 -1.65 4.50
N LYS A 496 23.76 -0.39 4.80
CA LYS A 496 24.64 0.42 3.95
C LYS A 496 26.10 -0.05 4.00
N ALA A 497 26.59 -0.44 5.18
CA ALA A 497 27.93 -0.98 5.40
C ALA A 497 28.19 -2.26 4.60
N ARG A 498 27.24 -3.20 4.61
CA ARG A 498 27.33 -4.52 3.94
C ARG A 498 27.31 -4.48 2.40
N LYS A 499 26.94 -3.37 1.76
CA LYS A 499 26.79 -3.32 0.28
C LYS A 499 28.13 -3.35 -0.46
N GLY A 500 28.25 -4.19 -1.48
CA GLY A 500 29.30 -4.10 -2.51
C GLY A 500 30.69 -4.61 -2.09
N GLY A 501 30.73 -5.72 -1.36
CA GLY A 501 31.95 -6.35 -0.86
C GLY A 501 32.56 -5.62 0.34
N THR A 502 32.95 -6.37 1.38
CA THR A 502 33.52 -5.84 2.63
C THR A 502 34.95 -5.34 2.46
N LYS A 503 35.09 -4.19 1.77
CA LYS A 503 36.31 -3.38 1.81
C LYS A 503 36.32 -2.61 3.14
N TYR A 504 36.78 -3.28 4.21
CA TYR A 504 37.12 -2.71 5.52
C TYR A 504 37.99 -1.45 5.36
N LEU A 505 38.01 -0.58 6.37
CA LEU A 505 38.90 0.57 6.40
C LEU A 505 40.37 0.12 6.30
N LYS A 506 40.99 0.37 5.14
CA LYS A 506 42.42 0.08 4.92
C LYS A 506 43.28 1.15 5.59
N LYS A 507 44.24 0.71 6.42
CA LYS A 507 45.11 1.63 7.16
C LYS A 507 45.84 2.61 6.25
N GLY A 508 45.91 3.87 6.68
CA GLY A 508 46.67 4.92 5.99
C GLY A 508 46.03 5.51 4.72
N LYS A 509 44.81 5.10 4.32
CA LYS A 509 44.16 5.67 3.13
C LYS A 509 43.64 7.10 3.39
N ILE A 510 43.80 7.96 2.40
CA ILE A 510 43.18 9.29 2.35
C ILE A 510 41.78 9.16 1.73
N PHE A 511 40.78 9.81 2.34
CA PHE A 511 39.41 9.84 1.83
C PHE A 511 38.99 11.26 1.51
N ASP A 512 38.60 11.50 0.26
CA ASP A 512 37.95 12.74 -0.18
C ASP A 512 36.43 12.66 0.10
N PRO A 513 35.85 13.53 0.94
CA PRO A 513 34.43 13.59 1.23
C PRO A 513 33.70 14.50 0.24
N THR A 514 33.67 14.13 -1.05
CA THR A 514 32.87 14.86 -2.05
C THR A 514 31.38 14.88 -1.66
N VAL A 515 30.75 16.04 -1.79
CA VAL A 515 29.55 16.45 -1.02
C VAL A 515 28.22 15.87 -1.57
N SER A 516 28.20 14.59 -1.93
CA SER A 516 26.99 13.88 -2.36
C SER A 516 26.40 13.06 -1.19
N TYR A 517 25.40 13.65 -0.52
CA TYR A 517 24.73 13.00 0.61
C TYR A 517 23.93 11.78 0.14
N SER A 518 24.39 10.59 0.54
CA SER A 518 23.71 9.34 0.19
C SER A 518 22.29 9.28 0.73
N ASN A 519 21.38 8.55 0.07
CA ASN A 519 20.02 8.41 0.58
C ASN A 519 19.93 7.70 1.95
N THR A 520 20.96 6.95 2.36
CA THR A 520 21.10 6.48 3.75
C THR A 520 21.40 7.64 4.71
N THR A 521 22.29 8.57 4.32
CA THR A 521 22.60 9.79 5.08
C THR A 521 21.34 10.64 5.28
N LYS A 522 20.59 10.92 4.21
CA LYS A 522 19.31 11.66 4.27
C LYS A 522 18.31 10.97 5.20
N PHE A 523 18.14 9.66 5.04
CA PHE A 523 17.23 8.85 5.87
C PHE A 523 17.60 8.86 7.36
N CYS A 524 18.88 8.66 7.70
CA CYS A 524 19.34 8.69 9.09
C CYS A 524 19.20 10.10 9.67
N ALA A 525 19.53 11.16 8.92
CA ALA A 525 19.34 12.54 9.36
C ALA A 525 17.87 12.85 9.67
N MET A 526 16.94 12.39 8.83
CA MET A 526 15.51 12.55 9.07
C MET A 526 15.01 11.77 10.30
N LEU A 527 15.49 10.55 10.54
CA LEU A 527 15.17 9.84 11.79
C LEU A 527 15.67 10.61 13.02
N LEU A 528 16.86 11.22 12.95
CA LEU A 528 17.41 12.03 14.03
C LEU A 528 16.61 13.34 14.20
N GLU A 529 16.19 13.98 13.11
CA GLU A 529 15.28 15.14 13.08
C GLU A 529 13.91 14.80 13.71
N MET A 530 13.42 13.58 13.49
CA MET A 530 12.21 13.01 14.08
C MET A 530 12.39 12.53 15.54
N GLY A 531 13.59 12.63 16.11
CA GLY A 531 13.85 12.40 17.53
C GLY A 531 14.59 11.11 17.91
N ALA A 532 15.10 10.34 16.95
CA ALA A 532 15.88 9.12 17.24
C ALA A 532 17.13 9.42 18.09
N ASP A 533 17.50 8.52 19.01
CA ASP A 533 18.70 8.69 19.85
C ASP A 533 19.96 8.70 18.96
N PRO A 534 20.78 9.78 18.98
CA PRO A 534 22.06 9.83 18.29
C PRO A 534 23.03 8.70 18.64
N ARG A 535 22.87 8.05 19.80
CA ARG A 535 23.66 6.86 20.17
C ARG A 535 23.44 5.69 19.21
N SER A 536 22.27 5.58 18.58
CA SER A 536 21.97 4.60 17.53
C SER A 536 22.87 4.73 16.29
N LEU A 537 23.65 5.81 16.16
CA LEU A 537 24.68 5.92 15.13
C LEU A 537 25.82 4.91 15.32
N GLU A 538 26.03 4.45 16.55
CA GLU A 538 27.11 3.54 16.94
C GLU A 538 26.76 2.09 16.59
N LEU A 539 27.71 1.40 15.94
CA LEU A 539 27.63 -0.02 15.60
C LEU A 539 28.72 -0.75 16.39
N GLU A 540 28.34 -1.67 17.28
CA GLU A 540 29.30 -2.28 18.23
C GLU A 540 30.23 -3.34 17.61
N ASP A 541 29.84 -3.92 16.47
CA ASP A 541 30.58 -4.97 15.79
C ASP A 541 31.53 -4.37 14.74
N GLN A 542 32.83 -4.62 14.92
CA GLN A 542 33.93 -4.17 14.05
C GLN A 542 33.76 -4.62 12.59
N ALA A 543 32.93 -5.64 12.31
CA ALA A 543 32.56 -6.02 10.95
C ALA A 543 31.88 -4.88 10.15
N PHE A 544 31.35 -3.85 10.82
CA PHE A 544 30.73 -2.68 10.19
C PHE A 544 31.68 -1.51 9.89
N ASP A 545 32.96 -1.59 10.31
CA ASP A 545 34.00 -0.57 10.11
C ASP A 545 34.50 -0.52 8.65
N THR A 546 33.57 -0.09 7.83
CA THR A 546 33.61 -0.08 6.38
C THR A 546 33.71 1.36 5.89
N ARG A 547 34.30 1.54 4.70
CA ARG A 547 34.30 2.84 4.02
C ARG A 547 32.89 3.43 3.89
N LYS A 548 31.85 2.59 3.74
CA LYS A 548 30.46 3.04 3.54
C LYS A 548 29.81 3.54 4.83
N TYR A 549 30.11 2.94 5.98
CA TYR A 549 29.72 3.46 7.29
C TYR A 549 30.43 4.78 7.59
N TYR A 550 31.76 4.81 7.47
CA TYR A 550 32.58 6.02 7.63
C TYR A 550 32.08 7.20 6.78
N LEU A 551 31.86 7.00 5.47
CA LEU A 551 31.32 8.05 4.59
C LEU A 551 29.89 8.48 4.97
N THR A 552 29.09 7.60 5.58
CA THR A 552 27.75 7.97 6.07
C THR A 552 27.87 8.86 7.31
N LEU A 553 28.80 8.59 8.23
CA LEU A 553 29.10 9.47 9.37
C LEU A 553 29.64 10.84 8.93
N CYS A 554 30.57 10.88 7.97
CA CYS A 554 31.02 12.14 7.35
C CYS A 554 29.84 12.93 6.78
N GLY A 555 28.97 12.26 6.01
CA GLY A 555 27.77 12.88 5.46
C GLY A 555 26.84 13.41 6.54
N LEU A 556 26.61 12.66 7.64
CA LEU A 556 25.72 13.09 8.72
C LEU A 556 26.25 14.30 9.49
N LYS A 557 27.56 14.33 9.78
CA LYS A 557 28.24 15.46 10.41
C LYS A 557 28.00 16.77 9.65
N ASP A 558 28.08 16.74 8.32
CA ASP A 558 28.05 17.93 7.48
C ASP A 558 26.66 18.23 6.86
N TYR A 559 25.70 17.29 6.94
CA TYR A 559 24.36 17.47 6.36
C TYR A 559 23.51 18.49 7.16
N PRO A 560 22.94 19.53 6.51
CA PRO A 560 22.30 20.64 7.22
C PRO A 560 21.08 20.29 8.08
N LYS A 561 20.35 19.21 7.78
CA LYS A 561 19.18 18.79 8.57
C LYS A 561 19.54 17.88 9.75
N THR A 562 20.77 17.38 9.86
CA THR A 562 21.16 16.55 11.00
C THR A 562 21.17 17.42 12.27
N PRO A 563 20.45 17.06 13.34
CA PRO A 563 20.46 17.84 14.59
C PRO A 563 21.87 17.95 15.19
N HIS A 564 22.19 19.06 15.86
CA HIS A 564 23.52 19.34 16.40
C HIS A 564 24.11 18.18 17.23
N LYS A 565 23.34 17.62 18.19
CA LYS A 565 23.77 16.47 19.01
C LYS A 565 24.18 15.25 18.17
N ALA A 566 23.52 15.04 17.04
CA ALA A 566 23.83 13.97 16.12
C ALA A 566 25.00 14.29 15.19
N GLN A 567 25.18 15.56 14.78
CA GLN A 567 26.41 15.99 14.10
C GLN A 567 27.63 15.80 15.01
N GLU A 568 27.50 16.09 16.31
CA GLU A 568 28.57 15.87 17.28
C GLU A 568 28.89 14.39 17.50
N LYS A 569 27.88 13.53 17.66
CA LYS A 569 28.09 12.07 17.78
C LYS A 569 28.63 11.45 16.50
N ALA A 570 28.19 11.93 15.32
CA ALA A 570 28.76 11.50 14.04
C ALA A 570 30.22 11.94 13.87
N ARG A 571 30.59 13.14 14.34
CA ARG A 571 31.98 13.62 14.40
C ARG A 571 32.82 12.76 15.34
N GLU A 572 32.34 12.47 16.55
CA GLU A 572 33.02 11.62 17.54
C GLU A 572 33.34 10.24 16.94
N LEU A 573 32.32 9.51 16.46
CA LEU A 573 32.48 8.19 15.85
C LEU A 573 33.39 8.21 14.61
N LYS A 574 33.34 9.27 13.80
CA LYS A 574 34.24 9.45 12.65
C LYS A 574 35.70 9.60 13.10
N GLU A 575 35.95 10.43 14.12
CA GLU A 575 37.30 10.69 14.64
C GLU A 575 37.88 9.43 15.30
N GLU A 576 37.07 8.64 16.01
CA GLU A 576 37.49 7.33 16.54
C GLU A 576 37.93 6.35 15.44
N LEU A 577 37.18 6.28 14.32
CA LEU A 577 37.56 5.46 13.16
C LEU A 577 38.83 6.00 12.46
N GLU A 578 39.03 7.31 12.39
CA GLU A 578 40.27 7.90 11.86
C GLU A 578 41.48 7.55 12.73
N GLU A 579 41.33 7.56 14.06
CA GLU A 579 42.39 7.17 14.99
C GLU A 579 42.72 5.67 14.90
N GLU A 580 41.72 4.79 14.99
CA GLU A 580 41.90 3.33 15.00
C GLU A 580 42.52 2.80 13.69
N TYR A 581 42.03 3.30 12.55
CA TYR A 581 42.49 2.87 11.23
C TYR A 581 43.57 3.79 10.63
N HIS A 582 44.01 4.82 11.35
CA HIS A 582 44.98 5.82 10.88
C HIS A 582 44.59 6.42 9.52
N CYS A 583 43.29 6.64 9.30
CA CYS A 583 42.76 7.24 8.08
C CYS A 583 42.92 8.77 8.15
N LYS A 584 43.16 9.41 7.01
CA LYS A 584 43.37 10.87 6.95
C LYS A 584 42.32 11.51 6.03
N THR A 585 41.49 12.39 6.57
CA THR A 585 40.77 13.38 5.75
C THR A 585 41.77 14.46 5.28
N PRO A 586 41.72 14.98 4.04
CA PRO A 586 42.60 16.06 3.55
C PRO A 586 42.57 17.37 4.38
N LEU A 587 41.58 17.55 5.25
CA LEU A 587 41.30 18.80 5.95
C LEU A 587 42.07 18.99 7.28
N LYS A 588 43.40 18.83 7.25
CA LYS A 588 44.32 19.34 8.31
C LYS A 588 45.52 20.10 7.73
N LYS A 589 45.25 21.12 6.93
CA LYS A 589 46.06 22.36 6.88
C LYS A 589 45.18 23.50 7.38
N CYS A 590 45.78 24.46 8.10
CA CYS A 590 45.10 25.62 8.72
C CYS A 590 44.24 25.36 9.97
N GLN A 591 44.79 24.68 11.00
CA GLN A 591 44.51 25.07 12.40
C GLN A 591 45.61 24.67 13.41
N SER A 592 46.82 24.33 12.95
CA SER A 592 48.02 24.26 13.78
C SER A 592 48.50 25.68 14.16
N GLY A 593 47.74 26.36 15.03
CA GLY A 593 47.92 27.82 15.23
C GLY A 593 47.55 28.39 16.60
N VAL A 594 46.79 27.71 17.46
CA VAL A 594 46.51 28.21 18.84
C VAL A 594 46.57 27.09 19.88
N LYS A 595 47.66 27.13 20.67
CA LYS A 595 47.87 26.63 22.04
C LYS A 595 47.30 25.25 22.45
N ARG A 596 48.24 24.32 22.70
CA ARG A 596 48.14 23.34 23.81
C ARG A 596 47.88 24.10 25.13
N THR A 597 46.95 23.62 25.95
CA THR A 597 47.12 23.15 27.35
C THR A 597 45.75 23.04 28.04
N GLY A 598 45.47 21.90 28.69
CA GLY A 598 44.31 21.75 29.58
C GLY A 598 43.49 20.47 29.32
N SER A 599 43.28 19.68 30.37
CA SER A 599 42.36 18.52 30.43
C SER A 599 42.70 17.28 29.59
N SER A 600 43.98 16.92 29.53
CA SER A 600 44.40 15.53 29.31
C SER A 600 44.57 14.82 30.67
N ILE A 601 43.46 14.44 31.31
CA ILE A 601 43.28 13.40 32.36
C ILE A 601 41.76 13.35 32.60
N GLY A 602 41.10 12.22 32.32
CA GLY A 602 39.66 12.04 32.62
C GLY A 602 38.84 11.18 31.65
N LYS A 603 39.23 11.04 30.38
CA LYS A 603 38.50 10.24 29.36
C LYS A 603 39.22 8.97 28.88
N ALA A 604 40.27 8.54 29.58
CA ALA A 604 40.97 7.28 29.29
C ALA A 604 40.43 6.06 30.07
N ALA A 605 39.36 6.22 30.87
CA ALA A 605 38.86 5.20 31.79
C ALA A 605 37.66 4.38 31.27
N SER A 606 36.97 4.80 30.20
CA SER A 606 35.79 4.07 29.67
C SER A 606 36.12 3.04 28.58
N LYS A 607 37.34 3.03 28.02
CA LYS A 607 37.68 2.27 26.80
C LYS A 607 38.48 0.98 27.05
N ILE A 608 38.26 0.33 28.21
CA ILE A 608 38.81 -1.01 28.54
C ILE A 608 37.71 -2.09 28.63
N ILE A 609 36.42 -1.74 28.67
CA ILE A 609 35.29 -2.69 28.77
C ILE A 609 34.58 -2.93 27.42
N ARG A 610 35.33 -3.03 26.32
CA ARG A 610 34.84 -3.58 25.04
C ARG A 610 35.89 -4.48 24.38
N LYS A 611 36.21 -5.62 25.00
CA LYS A 611 36.81 -6.79 24.34
C LYS A 611 36.29 -8.12 24.92
N VAL A 612 35.44 -8.78 24.13
CA VAL A 612 35.12 -10.22 24.13
C VAL A 612 34.40 -10.83 25.36
N PRO A 613 33.12 -11.26 25.22
CA PRO A 613 32.46 -12.12 26.20
C PRO A 613 32.89 -13.59 26.03
N ALA A 614 34.14 -13.92 26.36
CA ALA A 614 34.64 -15.31 26.31
C ALA A 614 35.64 -15.68 27.43
N LEU A 615 35.83 -14.80 28.43
CA LEU A 615 36.79 -15.00 29.53
C LEU A 615 36.17 -14.87 30.93
N ALA A 616 34.84 -14.99 31.02
CA ALA A 616 34.08 -14.95 32.28
C ALA A 616 34.28 -16.17 33.21
N ILE A 617 35.12 -17.15 32.83
CA ILE A 617 35.34 -18.39 33.60
C ILE A 617 36.74 -18.47 34.25
N MET A 618 37.72 -17.65 33.81
CA MET A 618 39.11 -17.73 34.33
C MET A 618 39.42 -16.78 35.50
N PHE A 619 38.57 -15.79 35.80
CA PHE A 619 38.80 -14.83 36.89
C PHE A 619 38.03 -15.09 38.19
N ALA A 620 37.37 -16.24 38.31
CA ALA A 620 36.75 -16.69 39.57
C ALA A 620 37.76 -17.34 40.56
N VAL A 621 38.95 -17.74 40.10
CA VAL A 621 39.90 -18.56 40.90
C VAL A 621 41.04 -17.73 41.53
N ILE A 622 41.31 -16.51 41.03
CA ILE A 622 42.42 -15.67 41.53
C ILE A 622 41.92 -14.59 42.54
N GLY A 623 40.60 -14.36 42.62
CA GLY A 623 39.98 -13.36 43.50
C GLY A 623 39.81 -13.74 44.98
N ILE A 624 40.21 -14.96 45.41
CA ILE A 624 40.06 -15.44 46.79
C ILE A 624 41.40 -15.39 47.57
N ALA A 625 42.54 -15.29 46.88
CA ALA A 625 43.86 -15.41 47.49
C ALA A 625 44.41 -14.14 48.17
N THR A 626 43.75 -12.98 48.04
CA THR A 626 44.26 -11.68 48.53
C THR A 626 43.35 -10.92 49.50
N TYR A 627 42.21 -11.51 49.92
CA TYR A 627 41.35 -10.92 50.95
C TYR A 627 41.68 -11.40 52.38
N ALA A 628 42.61 -12.35 52.55
CA ALA A 628 42.98 -12.93 53.83
C ALA A 628 44.13 -12.21 54.59
N ALA A 629 44.59 -11.04 54.10
CA ALA A 629 45.79 -10.38 54.60
C ALA A 629 45.58 -8.94 55.14
N PHE A 630 44.34 -8.47 55.31
CA PHE A 630 44.06 -7.09 55.73
C PHE A 630 42.94 -6.90 56.77
N ASN A 631 42.72 -7.88 57.65
CA ASN A 631 42.00 -7.66 58.90
C ASN A 631 42.88 -8.14 60.07
N GLY A 632 43.67 -7.23 60.61
CA GLY A 632 44.43 -7.48 61.83
C GLY A 632 43.54 -7.43 63.06
N THR A 633 43.55 -8.51 63.85
CA THR A 633 43.21 -8.46 65.28
C THR A 633 44.40 -8.98 66.08
N ILE A 634 44.71 -8.27 67.16
CA ILE A 634 45.91 -8.44 67.97
C ILE A 634 45.61 -9.39 69.13
N ALA A 635 46.44 -10.44 69.26
CA ALA A 635 46.85 -11.19 70.48
C ALA A 635 45.78 -11.63 71.52
N PRO A 636 45.88 -12.85 72.12
CA PRO A 636 46.93 -13.09 73.12
C PRO A 636 47.51 -14.52 73.21
N VAL A 637 48.82 -14.60 73.47
CA VAL A 637 49.58 -15.79 73.91
C VAL A 637 50.82 -15.25 74.67
N ALA A 638 51.26 -15.70 75.86
CA ALA A 638 50.68 -16.52 76.94
C ALA A 638 51.57 -16.37 78.21
N ALA A 639 51.13 -16.92 79.36
CA ALA A 639 51.81 -16.99 80.67
C ALA A 639 52.06 -15.62 81.36
N ILE A 640 51.77 -15.41 82.65
CA ILE A 640 51.59 -16.30 83.82
C ILE A 640 50.25 -16.00 84.50
#